data_AF-A0A1V8V1Y5-F1
#
_entry.id   AF-A0A1V8V1Y5-F1
#
_cell.length_a   1.000
_cell.length_b   1.000
_cell.length_c   1.000
_cell.angle_alpha   90.00
_cell.angle_beta   90.00
_cell.angle_gamma   90.00
#
_symmetry.space_group_name_H-M   'P 1'
#
loop_
_entity.id
_entity.type
_entity.pdbx_description
1 polymer ?
#
loop_
_entity_poly.entity_id
_entity_poly.type
_entity_poly.pdbx_seq_one_letter_code
_entity_poly.pdbx_strand_id
1 'polypeptide(L)'
;MANPPHGGELRDLIARDAPRRKELAAEAETLPAVVLNDRQLCDLELILSGGFSPLEGFMNEKDYNGVVAENRLADGNLFSMPINLDLSKDEVKNLGLKAGTRVTLRDSRDDRNLGILTVDDVYTPDKQREAKEVFGGDPEHPAIKYLMETAGEVYVGGKIEAIDRLMHYDYVALRYTPAELRLHFDKLGWSRVVAFQTRNPMHRAHRELTVRAARQRQANVLIHPVVGMTKPGDIDHFTRVRVYQALLPRYPNGMAVLGLLPLAMRMGGPREAIWHAIIRKNHGATHFIVGRDHAGPGSNSKGQDFYGPYDAQYAVEKYRDELGIEVVPFQMMTYLPDSDEYKPVDEVPKDVRTLNISGTELRRRLRTGGDIPEWFSYGEVVKVLRESHPARNKQGFTIFLIGYTNSGKDAIARALNVTLNQQGGRSVSLLLGETVRSELSSELGFSQEDRNKNIARIGFVASELTKAGAAVIAAPIAPFEKARLQAKEIVEKHGSFYLIHVATPLEYCEKTDRRGVYKAAREGRGSRGLTIRMSYARTFVAALASLLALETAYHVINDEQTVHDLTFVVQIAVVAFKTRSLIKSRVTAARDKLMLQRLTVLGAACFGVGYLPWQLDFIYCGALNNTKRQWGLPWAFLLEFHGWWHIFTAVGAFVFISMIDSLTQEHADLSGAAFAWLSAPLQQPAKQQ
;
A
#
# COMPACT_ATOMS: atom_id res chain seq x y z
N MET A 1 -5.38 -21.54 39.92
CA MET A 1 -4.73 -20.42 39.20
C MET A 1 -3.54 -20.93 38.40
N ALA A 2 -3.53 -20.71 37.08
CA ALA A 2 -2.53 -21.27 36.17
C ALA A 2 -1.19 -20.50 36.16
N ASN A 3 -1.17 -19.17 35.95
CA ASN A 3 0.04 -18.33 36.01
C ASN A 3 -0.34 -16.87 36.35
N PRO A 4 0.31 -16.14 37.28
CA PRO A 4 0.03 -14.73 37.50
C PRO A 4 0.19 -13.87 36.24
N PRO A 5 -0.60 -12.80 36.04
CA PRO A 5 -0.41 -11.84 34.95
C PRO A 5 0.98 -11.18 34.99
N HIS A 6 1.45 -10.72 33.83
CA HIS A 6 2.68 -9.93 33.76
C HIS A 6 2.45 -8.55 34.40
N GLY A 7 3.39 -8.08 35.22
CA GLY A 7 3.21 -6.93 36.11
C GLY A 7 2.38 -7.20 37.39
N GLY A 8 1.95 -8.45 37.63
CA GLY A 8 1.28 -8.88 38.86
C GLY A 8 -0.24 -8.75 38.87
N GLU A 9 -0.81 -7.84 38.08
CA GLU A 9 -2.24 -7.58 37.99
C GLU A 9 -2.74 -7.69 36.54
N LEU A 10 -3.90 -8.29 36.33
CA LEU A 10 -4.53 -8.34 35.02
C LEU A 10 -5.25 -7.02 34.75
N ARG A 11 -4.81 -6.27 33.75
CA ARG A 11 -5.43 -5.02 33.29
C ARG A 11 -6.67 -5.29 32.42
N ASP A 12 -7.68 -5.97 32.98
CA ASP A 12 -8.99 -6.13 32.31
C ASP A 12 -9.79 -4.83 32.46
N LEU A 13 -9.60 -3.91 31.51
CA LEU A 13 -10.20 -2.58 31.53
C LEU A 13 -11.73 -2.66 31.35
N ILE A 14 -12.20 -3.67 30.61
CA ILE A 14 -13.64 -3.92 30.44
C ILE A 14 -14.28 -4.26 31.78
N ALA A 15 -13.65 -5.12 32.58
CA ALA A 15 -14.12 -5.44 33.92
C ALA A 15 -14.00 -4.24 34.87
N ARG A 16 -12.89 -3.49 34.80
CA ARG A 16 -12.63 -2.27 35.61
C ARG A 16 -13.72 -1.22 35.39
N ASP A 17 -14.07 -0.96 34.14
CA ASP A 17 -14.93 0.17 33.76
C ASP A 17 -16.40 -0.22 33.55
N ALA A 18 -16.74 -1.50 33.67
CA ALA A 18 -18.12 -1.99 33.56
C ALA A 18 -19.15 -1.19 34.40
N PRO A 19 -18.85 -0.74 35.64
CA PRO A 19 -19.76 0.10 36.42
C PRO A 19 -20.01 1.50 35.81
N ARG A 20 -19.02 2.04 35.07
CA ARG A 20 -19.06 3.38 34.45
C ARG A 20 -19.42 3.35 32.97
N ARG A 21 -19.66 2.18 32.37
CA ARG A 21 -19.94 2.01 30.94
C ARG A 21 -20.98 2.98 30.38
N LYS A 22 -22.09 3.21 31.09
CA LYS A 22 -23.16 4.13 30.61
C LYS A 22 -22.71 5.59 30.59
N GLU A 23 -21.94 6.00 31.59
CA GLU A 23 -21.36 7.35 31.70
C GLU A 23 -20.35 7.56 30.56
N LEU A 24 -19.40 6.64 30.40
CA LEU A 24 -18.37 6.69 29.38
C LEU A 24 -18.97 6.65 27.96
N ALA A 25 -20.01 5.83 27.73
CA ALA A 25 -20.71 5.79 26.46
C ALA A 25 -21.37 7.14 26.12
N ALA A 26 -22.03 7.78 27.09
CA ALA A 26 -22.65 9.09 26.89
C ALA A 26 -21.60 10.20 26.66
N GLU A 27 -20.48 10.16 27.38
CA GLU A 27 -19.37 11.09 27.18
C GLU A 27 -18.76 10.93 25.78
N ALA A 28 -18.52 9.69 25.34
CA ALA A 28 -17.87 9.38 24.08
C ALA A 28 -18.62 9.89 22.84
N GLU A 29 -19.94 10.08 22.91
CA GLU A 29 -20.74 10.70 21.83
C GLU A 29 -20.42 12.19 21.64
N THR A 30 -19.86 12.85 22.67
CA THR A 30 -19.58 14.30 22.66
C THR A 30 -18.12 14.64 22.37
N LEU A 31 -17.21 13.69 22.57
CA LEU A 31 -15.78 13.88 22.38
C LEU A 31 -15.38 13.82 20.89
N PRO A 32 -14.25 14.45 20.50
CA PRO A 32 -13.63 14.15 19.21
C PRO A 32 -13.34 12.65 19.11
N ALA A 33 -13.50 12.08 17.92
CA ALA A 33 -13.33 10.65 17.69
C ALA A 33 -12.19 10.36 16.72
N VAL A 34 -11.35 9.40 17.08
CA VAL A 34 -10.33 8.80 16.23
C VAL A 34 -10.87 7.46 15.74
N VAL A 35 -10.96 7.30 14.42
CA VAL A 35 -11.36 6.04 13.79
C VAL A 35 -10.14 5.16 13.62
N LEU A 36 -10.16 3.98 14.23
CA LEU A 36 -9.00 3.09 14.28
C LEU A 36 -8.85 2.24 13.02
N ASN A 37 -7.60 2.03 12.60
CA ASN A 37 -7.26 1.04 11.58
C ASN A 37 -7.25 -0.40 12.14
N ASP A 38 -7.20 -1.40 11.26
CA ASP A 38 -7.25 -2.82 11.63
C ASP A 38 -6.17 -3.24 12.66
N ARG A 39 -4.97 -2.66 12.56
CA ARG A 39 -3.87 -2.96 13.50
C ARG A 39 -4.17 -2.40 14.87
N GLN A 40 -4.58 -1.14 14.93
CA GLN A 40 -4.94 -0.45 16.16
C GLN A 40 -6.15 -1.09 16.84
N LEU A 41 -7.11 -1.62 16.07
CA LEU A 41 -8.23 -2.40 16.62
C LEU A 41 -7.77 -3.70 17.30
N CYS A 42 -6.87 -4.45 16.66
CA CYS A 42 -6.29 -5.65 17.28
C CYS A 42 -5.53 -5.32 18.57
N ASP A 43 -4.76 -4.23 18.55
CA ASP A 43 -4.01 -3.78 19.72
C ASP A 43 -4.94 -3.31 20.84
N LEU A 44 -5.95 -2.50 20.51
CA LEU A 44 -6.95 -2.03 21.45
C LEU A 44 -7.67 -3.22 22.12
N GLU A 45 -8.08 -4.23 21.36
CA GLU A 45 -8.75 -5.42 21.92
C GLU A 45 -7.90 -6.12 23.00
N LEU A 46 -6.59 -6.22 22.77
CA LEU A 46 -5.66 -6.83 23.73
C LEU A 46 -5.27 -5.91 24.89
N ILE A 47 -5.34 -4.58 24.71
CA ILE A 47 -5.26 -3.63 25.83
C ILE A 47 -6.51 -3.75 26.70
N LEU A 48 -7.71 -3.61 26.12
CA LEU A 48 -8.97 -3.60 26.83
C LEU A 48 -9.23 -4.88 27.63
N SER A 49 -8.86 -6.03 27.08
CA SER A 49 -9.05 -7.35 27.71
C SER A 49 -7.92 -7.77 28.67
N GLY A 50 -6.85 -6.96 28.79
CA GLY A 50 -5.68 -7.27 29.61
C GLY A 50 -4.69 -8.26 28.99
N GLY A 51 -4.82 -8.58 27.70
CA GLY A 51 -3.85 -9.37 26.94
C GLY A 51 -2.45 -8.77 26.94
N PHE A 52 -2.34 -7.43 27.03
CA PHE A 52 -1.07 -6.70 27.11
C PHE A 52 -0.68 -6.22 28.52
N SER A 53 -1.31 -6.73 29.58
CA SER A 53 -0.91 -6.40 30.97
C SER A 53 0.63 -6.44 31.14
N PRO A 54 1.25 -5.41 31.77
CA PRO A 54 0.62 -4.34 32.55
C PRO A 54 0.16 -3.11 31.74
N LEU A 55 0.30 -3.10 30.42
CA LEU A 55 -0.11 -1.99 29.58
C LEU A 55 -1.64 -1.76 29.67
N GLU A 56 -2.05 -0.51 29.91
CA GLU A 56 -3.46 -0.09 30.06
C GLU A 56 -3.87 1.07 29.13
N GLY A 57 -3.10 1.25 28.05
CA GLY A 57 -3.31 2.30 27.06
C GLY A 57 -2.33 2.19 25.90
N PHE A 58 -2.38 3.12 24.95
CA PHE A 58 -1.32 3.24 23.94
C PHE A 58 -0.10 3.92 24.58
N MET A 59 1.10 3.47 24.21
CA MET A 59 2.34 3.91 24.85
C MET A 59 2.54 5.42 24.69
N ASN A 60 2.86 6.08 25.80
CA ASN A 60 3.43 7.43 25.80
C ASN A 60 4.90 7.39 25.38
N GLU A 61 5.50 8.56 25.16
CA GLU A 61 6.86 8.69 24.67
C GLU A 61 7.87 8.01 25.59
N LYS A 62 7.64 8.04 26.91
CA LYS A 62 8.53 7.43 27.90
C LYS A 62 8.52 5.90 27.80
N ASP A 63 7.33 5.29 27.79
CA ASP A 63 7.16 3.85 27.62
C ASP A 63 7.69 3.39 26.26
N TYR A 64 7.33 4.11 25.19
CA TYR A 64 7.79 3.83 23.84
C TYR A 64 9.32 3.82 23.73
N ASN A 65 9.99 4.86 24.24
CA ASN A 65 11.45 4.95 24.17
C ASN A 65 12.14 3.83 24.96
N GLY A 66 11.60 3.48 26.14
CA GLY A 66 12.09 2.34 26.93
C GLY A 66 11.92 1.00 26.20
N VAL A 67 10.78 0.80 25.53
CA VAL A 67 10.51 -0.43 24.77
C VAL A 67 11.43 -0.53 23.56
N VAL A 68 11.57 0.54 22.79
CA VAL A 68 12.45 0.58 21.60
C VAL A 68 13.91 0.32 22.00
N ALA A 69 14.41 1.00 23.04
CA ALA A 69 15.81 0.91 23.42
C ALA A 69 16.16 -0.34 24.25
N GLU A 70 15.31 -0.72 25.20
CA GLU A 70 15.67 -1.64 26.29
C GLU A 70 14.73 -2.84 26.45
N ASN A 71 13.66 -2.92 25.65
CA ASN A 71 12.54 -3.85 25.83
C ASN A 71 11.85 -3.68 27.19
N ARG A 72 11.69 -2.45 27.69
CA ARG A 72 11.04 -2.22 28.99
C ARG A 72 10.07 -1.05 28.94
N LEU A 73 8.98 -1.18 29.68
CA LEU A 73 8.12 -0.05 30.03
C LEU A 73 8.83 0.85 31.05
N ALA A 74 8.31 2.05 31.25
CA ALA A 74 8.86 3.05 32.16
C ALA A 74 8.85 2.60 33.64
N ASP A 75 8.01 1.63 33.99
CA ASP A 75 7.92 1.01 35.32
C ASP A 75 8.94 -0.14 35.51
N GLY A 76 9.72 -0.47 34.48
CA GLY A 76 10.74 -1.51 34.48
C GLY A 76 10.25 -2.88 34.00
N ASN A 77 8.94 -3.08 33.82
CA ASN A 77 8.39 -4.34 33.31
C ASN A 77 8.88 -4.62 31.89
N LEU A 78 9.22 -5.89 31.63
CA LEU A 78 9.68 -6.35 30.33
C LEU A 78 8.54 -6.24 29.29
N PHE A 79 8.77 -5.48 28.23
CA PHE A 79 7.83 -5.39 27.09
C PHE A 79 8.62 -5.05 25.84
N SER A 80 8.59 -5.93 24.84
CA SER A 80 9.52 -5.88 23.70
C SER A 80 8.95 -5.29 22.42
N MET A 81 7.65 -4.96 22.38
CA MET A 81 6.98 -4.51 21.17
C MET A 81 6.33 -3.14 21.38
N PRO A 82 6.59 -2.12 20.54
CA PRO A 82 5.91 -0.83 20.65
C PRO A 82 4.43 -0.95 20.23
N ILE A 83 3.53 -0.41 21.06
CA ILE A 83 2.07 -0.43 20.85
C ILE A 83 1.54 1.00 20.91
N ASN A 84 1.38 1.62 19.74
CA ASN A 84 1.16 3.06 19.62
C ASN A 84 -0.13 3.34 18.85
N LEU A 85 -0.76 4.48 19.18
CA LEU A 85 -1.81 5.07 18.36
C LEU A 85 -1.16 6.08 17.40
N ASP A 86 -1.00 5.67 16.14
CA ASP A 86 -0.40 6.48 15.09
C ASP A 86 -1.45 7.25 14.29
N LEU A 87 -1.21 8.56 14.09
CA LEU A 87 -2.09 9.49 13.38
C LEU A 87 -1.30 10.40 12.44
N SER A 88 -1.96 10.95 11.42
CA SER A 88 -1.38 12.02 10.60
C SER A 88 -1.32 13.35 11.36
N LYS A 89 -0.41 14.24 10.95
CA LYS A 89 -0.33 15.60 11.50
C LYS A 89 -1.64 16.38 11.34
N ASP A 90 -2.34 16.16 10.23
CA ASP A 90 -3.61 16.81 9.94
C ASP A 90 -4.72 16.31 10.87
N GLU A 91 -4.80 15.01 11.15
CA GLU A 91 -5.75 14.46 12.13
C GLU A 91 -5.51 15.01 13.53
N VAL A 92 -4.26 15.01 14.00
CA VAL A 92 -3.87 15.55 15.31
C VAL A 92 -4.28 17.02 15.43
N LYS A 93 -4.02 17.82 14.39
CA LYS A 93 -4.37 19.24 14.35
C LYS A 93 -5.88 19.46 14.30
N ASN A 94 -6.60 18.73 13.45
CA ASN A 94 -8.05 18.87 13.26
C ASN A 94 -8.83 18.46 14.50
N LEU A 95 -8.37 17.44 15.23
CA LEU A 95 -8.97 16.97 16.47
C LEU A 95 -8.49 17.74 17.71
N GLY A 96 -7.51 18.65 17.56
CA GLY A 96 -6.99 19.46 18.66
C GLY A 96 -6.32 18.64 19.76
N LEU A 97 -5.64 17.55 19.40
CA LEU A 97 -5.05 16.61 20.35
C LEU A 97 -3.83 17.24 21.04
N LYS A 98 -3.83 17.20 22.37
CA LYS A 98 -2.75 17.66 23.26
C LYS A 98 -2.89 16.94 24.60
N ALA A 99 -1.87 17.03 25.46
CA ALA A 99 -1.92 16.48 26.81
C ALA A 99 -3.19 16.92 27.55
N GLY A 100 -3.88 15.97 28.18
CA GLY A 100 -5.15 16.14 28.88
C GLY A 100 -6.40 16.10 27.99
N THR A 101 -6.27 16.11 26.66
CA THR A 101 -7.42 15.93 25.76
C THR A 101 -7.98 14.51 25.91
N ARG A 102 -9.30 14.39 25.97
CA ARG A 102 -10.01 13.10 25.93
C ARG A 102 -10.55 12.88 24.52
N VAL A 103 -10.35 11.68 24.00
CA VAL A 103 -10.72 11.33 22.61
C VAL A 103 -11.37 9.95 22.58
N THR A 104 -12.44 9.82 21.81
CA THR A 104 -13.15 8.56 21.60
C THR A 104 -12.38 7.71 20.58
N LEU A 105 -12.17 6.43 20.90
CA LEU A 105 -11.63 5.44 19.98
C LEU A 105 -12.78 4.68 19.32
N ARG A 106 -12.90 4.80 17.99
CA ARG A 106 -14.03 4.28 17.21
C ARG A 106 -13.62 3.13 16.29
N ASP A 107 -14.48 2.13 16.22
CA ASP A 107 -14.34 1.00 15.30
C ASP A 107 -14.66 1.42 13.86
N SER A 108 -13.74 1.22 12.93
CA SER A 108 -13.94 1.54 11.50
C SER A 108 -14.93 0.61 10.78
N ARG A 109 -15.35 -0.49 11.42
CA ARG A 109 -16.18 -1.52 10.80
C ARG A 109 -17.68 -1.31 11.06
N ASP A 110 -18.03 -0.79 12.23
CA ASP A 110 -19.42 -0.62 12.68
C ASP A 110 -19.69 0.73 13.40
N ASP A 111 -18.73 1.66 13.38
CA ASP A 111 -18.79 3.00 13.98
C ASP A 111 -18.99 3.02 15.51
N ARG A 112 -18.83 1.89 16.20
CA ARG A 112 -19.03 1.84 17.65
C ARG A 112 -17.89 2.50 18.42
N ASN A 113 -18.26 3.20 19.49
CA ASN A 113 -17.31 3.79 20.43
C ASN A 113 -16.79 2.70 21.40
N LEU A 114 -15.49 2.37 21.31
CA LEU A 114 -14.89 1.24 22.02
C LEU A 114 -14.28 1.66 23.36
N GLY A 115 -13.73 2.86 23.44
CA GLY A 115 -13.15 3.41 24.66
C GLY A 115 -12.81 4.89 24.53
N ILE A 116 -12.42 5.51 25.64
CA ILE A 116 -11.94 6.89 25.68
C ILE A 116 -10.46 6.85 26.06
N LEU A 117 -9.61 7.49 25.25
CA LEU A 117 -8.21 7.71 25.55
C LEU A 117 -8.04 9.09 26.17
N THR A 118 -7.37 9.17 27.31
CA THR A 118 -6.90 10.44 27.88
C THR A 118 -5.45 10.63 27.47
N VAL A 119 -5.19 11.65 26.64
CA VAL A 119 -3.88 11.89 26.03
C VAL A 119 -2.87 12.31 27.10
N ASP A 120 -1.77 11.57 27.21
CA ASP A 120 -0.61 11.94 28.03
C ASP A 120 0.31 12.85 27.22
N ASP A 121 0.69 12.42 26.02
CA ASP A 121 1.57 13.15 25.10
C ASP A 121 1.24 12.91 23.63
N VAL A 122 1.78 13.80 22.80
CA VAL A 122 1.67 13.77 21.34
C VAL A 122 3.08 14.02 20.81
N TYR A 123 3.71 13.01 20.22
CA TYR A 123 5.13 13.03 19.89
C TYR A 123 5.41 12.48 18.49
N THR A 124 6.50 12.93 17.87
CA THR A 124 6.95 12.42 16.56
C THR A 124 8.06 11.39 16.80
N PRO A 125 7.82 10.10 16.56
CA PRO A 125 8.83 9.06 16.75
C PRO A 125 9.93 9.12 15.68
N ASP A 126 11.15 8.72 16.06
CA ASP A 126 12.18 8.35 15.08
C ASP A 126 11.89 6.95 14.51
N LYS A 127 11.15 6.91 13.40
CA LYS A 127 10.79 5.67 12.70
C LYS A 127 12.00 4.89 12.19
N GLN A 128 13.13 5.55 11.89
CA GLN A 128 14.34 4.86 11.44
C GLN A 128 15.00 4.12 12.61
N ARG A 129 15.04 4.75 13.79
CA ARG A 129 15.47 4.09 15.01
C ARG A 129 14.54 2.93 15.37
N GLU A 130 13.22 3.10 15.29
CA GLU A 130 12.27 2.01 15.55
C GLU A 130 12.49 0.84 14.59
N ALA A 131 12.61 1.11 13.28
CA ALA A 131 12.87 0.10 12.26
C ALA A 131 14.14 -0.71 12.57
N LYS A 132 15.22 -0.04 12.93
CA LYS A 132 16.50 -0.66 13.24
C LYS A 132 16.46 -1.46 14.55
N GLU A 133 16.08 -0.83 15.65
CA GLU A 133 16.22 -1.38 16.98
C GLU A 133 15.15 -2.46 17.27
N VAL A 134 13.96 -2.33 16.69
CA VAL A 134 12.84 -3.26 16.93
C VAL A 134 12.81 -4.39 15.89
N PHE A 135 13.02 -4.06 14.61
CA PHE A 135 12.79 -5.00 13.50
C PHE A 135 14.06 -5.40 12.73
N GLY A 136 15.23 -4.88 13.09
CA GLY A 136 16.52 -5.24 12.49
C GLY A 136 16.96 -4.36 11.30
N GLY A 137 16.12 -3.42 10.85
CA GLY A 137 16.51 -2.35 9.91
C GLY A 137 16.42 -2.66 8.41
N ASP A 138 16.07 -3.88 8.00
CA ASP A 138 15.90 -4.20 6.57
C ASP A 138 14.58 -3.60 6.02
N PRO A 139 14.61 -2.73 4.99
CA PRO A 139 13.40 -2.10 4.44
C PRO A 139 12.36 -3.09 3.88
N GLU A 140 12.76 -4.31 3.51
CA GLU A 140 11.84 -5.35 3.03
C GLU A 140 11.08 -6.05 4.16
N HIS A 141 11.46 -5.82 5.43
CA HIS A 141 10.78 -6.39 6.58
C HIS A 141 9.32 -5.91 6.64
N PRO A 142 8.32 -6.80 6.79
CA PRO A 142 6.91 -6.41 6.73
C PRO A 142 6.49 -5.32 7.72
N ALA A 143 7.00 -5.35 8.96
CA ALA A 143 6.74 -4.26 9.91
C ALA A 143 7.41 -2.94 9.54
N ILE A 144 8.61 -2.95 8.95
CA ILE A 144 9.31 -1.73 8.53
C ILE A 144 8.56 -1.10 7.35
N LYS A 145 8.15 -1.93 6.38
CA LYS A 145 7.30 -1.47 5.28
C LYS A 145 6.02 -0.82 5.78
N TYR A 146 5.32 -1.45 6.73
CA TYR A 146 4.12 -0.85 7.34
C TYR A 146 4.44 0.46 8.08
N LEU A 147 5.51 0.48 8.88
CA LEU A 147 5.92 1.65 9.67
C LEU A 147 6.20 2.87 8.79
N MET A 148 6.82 2.65 7.63
CA MET A 148 7.21 3.72 6.71
C MET A 148 6.10 4.13 5.74
N GLU A 149 5.30 3.17 5.24
CA GLU A 149 4.33 3.41 4.17
C GLU A 149 2.89 3.59 4.65
N THR A 150 2.55 3.10 5.85
CA THR A 150 1.16 3.04 6.34
C THR A 150 0.96 3.76 7.66
N ALA A 151 1.87 3.60 8.62
CA ALA A 151 1.71 4.21 9.93
C ALA A 151 1.76 5.75 9.88
N GLY A 152 0.94 6.40 10.70
CA GLY A 152 0.90 7.86 10.88
C GLY A 152 2.25 8.45 11.30
N GLU A 153 2.37 9.77 11.16
CA GLU A 153 3.60 10.51 11.46
C GLU A 153 3.79 10.80 12.95
N VAL A 154 2.69 10.83 13.71
CA VAL A 154 2.66 11.25 15.11
C VAL A 154 2.06 10.13 15.93
N TYR A 155 2.66 9.84 17.08
CA TYR A 155 2.12 8.91 18.06
C TYR A 155 1.43 9.69 19.20
N VAL A 156 0.29 9.15 19.64
CA VAL A 156 -0.50 9.72 20.73
C VAL A 156 -0.54 8.70 21.86
N GLY A 157 0.16 9.00 22.95
CA GLY A 157 0.19 8.18 24.15
C GLY A 157 -0.97 8.51 25.08
N GLY A 158 -1.46 7.52 25.82
CA GLY A 158 -2.49 7.78 26.82
C GLY A 158 -3.18 6.54 27.35
N LYS A 159 -3.70 6.65 28.57
CA LYS A 159 -4.49 5.61 29.23
C LYS A 159 -5.89 5.52 28.64
N ILE A 160 -6.46 4.32 28.65
CA ILE A 160 -7.77 4.04 28.07
C ILE A 160 -8.78 3.67 29.14
N GLU A 161 -10.00 4.19 29.00
CA GLU A 161 -11.21 3.76 29.69
C GLU A 161 -12.09 2.98 28.72
N ALA A 162 -12.50 1.77 29.08
CA ALA A 162 -13.24 0.85 28.24
C ALA A 162 -14.75 1.17 28.22
N ILE A 163 -15.37 1.17 27.03
CA ILE A 163 -16.82 1.27 26.88
C ILE A 163 -17.40 -0.07 26.47
N ASP A 164 -16.93 -0.59 25.34
CA ASP A 164 -17.45 -1.81 24.72
C ASP A 164 -16.30 -2.69 24.23
N ARG A 165 -16.58 -4.00 24.16
CA ARG A 165 -15.72 -4.95 23.46
C ARG A 165 -15.90 -4.78 21.95
N LEU A 166 -14.85 -5.05 21.19
CA LEU A 166 -14.95 -5.15 19.74
C LEU A 166 -15.97 -6.24 19.38
N MET A 167 -16.85 -5.93 18.42
CA MET A 167 -17.80 -6.91 17.92
C MET A 167 -17.12 -7.80 16.88
N HIS A 168 -17.17 -9.11 17.11
CA HIS A 168 -16.79 -10.13 16.14
C HIS A 168 -18.00 -11.00 15.86
N TYR A 169 -18.24 -11.30 14.58
CA TYR A 169 -19.34 -12.17 14.15
C TYR A 169 -18.87 -13.59 13.85
N ASP A 170 -17.55 -13.79 13.71
CA ASP A 170 -16.94 -15.07 13.40
C ASP A 170 -16.40 -15.75 14.67
N TYR A 171 -16.72 -17.05 14.80
CA TYR A 171 -16.14 -17.93 15.81
C TYR A 171 -16.20 -17.40 17.26
N VAL A 172 -17.28 -16.71 17.64
CA VAL A 172 -17.42 -16.08 18.97
C VAL A 172 -17.15 -17.04 20.14
N ALA A 173 -17.54 -18.32 19.99
CA ALA A 173 -17.30 -19.35 21.01
C ALA A 173 -15.83 -19.81 21.12
N LEU A 174 -14.98 -19.42 20.17
CA LEU A 174 -13.55 -19.74 20.16
C LEU A 174 -12.68 -18.51 20.49
N ARG A 175 -13.26 -17.30 20.58
CA ARG A 175 -12.55 -16.09 20.99
C ARG A 175 -12.66 -15.96 22.50
N TYR A 176 -11.53 -15.96 23.20
CA TYR A 176 -11.49 -15.89 24.66
C TYR A 176 -10.70 -14.66 25.09
N THR A 177 -11.24 -13.90 26.03
CA THR A 177 -10.42 -12.94 26.79
C THR A 177 -9.47 -13.68 27.74
N PRO A 178 -8.40 -13.03 28.23
CA PRO A 178 -7.56 -13.59 29.30
C PRO A 178 -8.36 -14.08 30.51
N ALA A 179 -9.35 -13.31 30.96
CA ALA A 179 -10.21 -13.69 32.09
C ALA A 179 -11.04 -14.94 31.79
N GLU A 180 -11.66 -15.02 30.61
CA GLU A 180 -12.46 -16.17 30.19
C GLU A 180 -11.62 -17.44 30.04
N LEU A 181 -10.41 -17.33 29.49
CA LEU A 181 -9.53 -18.48 29.31
C LEU A 181 -8.98 -18.99 30.65
N ARG A 182 -8.63 -18.08 31.58
CA ARG A 182 -8.25 -18.43 32.95
C ARG A 182 -9.37 -19.16 33.69
N LEU A 183 -10.60 -18.66 33.57
CA LEU A 183 -11.79 -19.31 34.13
C LEU A 183 -12.03 -20.68 33.49
N HIS A 184 -11.82 -20.80 32.17
CA HIS A 184 -11.96 -22.06 31.45
C HIS A 184 -10.96 -23.11 31.93
N PHE A 185 -9.69 -22.74 32.11
CA PHE A 185 -8.68 -23.63 32.69
C PHE A 185 -9.04 -24.07 34.10
N ASP A 186 -9.54 -23.16 34.94
CA ASP A 186 -9.96 -23.47 36.30
C ASP A 186 -11.13 -24.47 36.32
N LYS A 187 -12.14 -24.27 35.46
CA LYS A 187 -13.27 -25.19 35.30
C LYS A 187 -12.86 -26.60 34.86
N LEU A 188 -11.81 -26.72 34.05
CA LEU A 188 -11.26 -28.00 33.61
C LEU A 188 -10.26 -28.61 34.62
N GLY A 189 -9.96 -27.91 35.72
CA GLY A 189 -8.93 -28.32 36.68
C GLY A 189 -7.50 -28.26 36.11
N TRP A 190 -7.27 -27.44 35.08
CA TRP A 190 -5.98 -27.32 34.43
C TRP A 190 -5.06 -26.36 35.20
N SER A 191 -3.97 -26.91 35.74
CA SER A 191 -2.92 -26.14 36.42
C SER A 191 -1.74 -25.82 35.51
N ARG A 192 -1.37 -26.75 34.63
CA ARG A 192 -0.28 -26.61 33.66
C ARG A 192 -0.83 -26.61 32.24
N VAL A 193 -0.56 -25.54 31.52
CA VAL A 193 -0.99 -25.31 30.14
C VAL A 193 0.21 -24.88 29.29
N VAL A 194 0.45 -25.60 28.19
CA VAL A 194 1.41 -25.23 27.16
C VAL A 194 0.70 -24.57 25.98
N ALA A 195 1.05 -23.31 25.71
CA ALA A 195 0.50 -22.55 24.61
C ALA A 195 1.31 -22.73 23.33
N PHE A 196 0.61 -22.94 22.22
CA PHE A 196 1.17 -23.03 20.89
C PHE A 196 0.72 -21.85 20.02
N GLN A 197 1.69 -21.00 19.65
CA GLN A 197 1.51 -19.92 18.69
C GLN A 197 1.47 -20.48 17.27
N THR A 198 0.54 -20.02 16.45
CA THR A 198 0.62 -20.25 15.00
C THR A 198 -0.16 -19.21 14.20
N ARG A 199 0.34 -18.91 13.00
CA ARG A 199 -0.35 -18.19 11.93
C ARG A 199 -0.55 -19.04 10.68
N ASN A 200 -0.11 -20.31 10.72
CA ASN A 200 -0.16 -21.25 9.61
C ASN A 200 -1.14 -22.39 9.90
N PRO A 201 -1.64 -23.09 8.86
CA PRO A 201 -2.31 -24.38 9.05
C PRO A 201 -1.45 -25.34 9.86
N MET A 202 -2.08 -26.08 10.77
CA MET A 202 -1.40 -27.14 11.50
C MET A 202 -1.47 -28.46 10.73
N HIS A 203 -0.41 -29.25 10.84
CA HIS A 203 -0.18 -30.51 10.15
C HIS A 203 0.27 -31.55 11.18
N ARG A 204 0.57 -32.79 10.77
CA ARG A 204 0.96 -33.86 11.71
C ARG A 204 2.17 -33.49 12.56
N ALA A 205 3.22 -32.93 11.96
CA ALA A 205 4.39 -32.45 12.68
C ALA A 205 4.04 -31.48 13.84
N HIS A 206 3.09 -30.56 13.62
CA HIS A 206 2.63 -29.61 14.64
C HIS A 206 1.82 -30.29 15.76
N ARG A 207 1.00 -31.29 15.40
CA ARG A 207 0.27 -32.10 16.38
C ARG A 207 1.22 -32.92 17.24
N GLU A 208 2.18 -33.62 16.63
CA GLU A 208 3.17 -34.41 17.39
C GLU A 208 4.02 -33.52 18.30
N LEU A 209 4.43 -32.35 17.81
CA LEU A 209 5.17 -31.37 18.60
C LEU A 209 4.42 -30.95 19.86
N THR A 210 3.16 -30.55 19.73
CA THR A 210 2.36 -30.07 20.85
C THR A 210 1.99 -31.18 21.83
N VAL A 211 1.71 -32.39 21.34
CA VAL A 211 1.48 -33.58 22.19
C VAL A 211 2.75 -33.96 22.95
N ARG A 212 3.92 -33.88 22.31
CA ARG A 212 5.21 -34.12 22.96
C ARG A 212 5.48 -33.09 24.05
N ALA A 213 5.25 -31.81 23.77
CA ALA A 213 5.38 -30.72 24.75
C ALA A 213 4.50 -30.96 25.99
N ALA A 214 3.23 -31.28 25.75
CA ALA A 214 2.26 -31.61 26.78
C ALA A 214 2.72 -32.79 27.65
N ARG A 215 3.20 -33.87 27.04
CA ARG A 215 3.67 -35.06 27.78
C ARG A 215 4.93 -34.78 28.60
N GLN A 216 5.92 -34.11 28.02
CA GLN A 216 7.19 -33.80 28.70
C GLN A 216 6.98 -32.87 29.89
N ARG A 217 6.09 -31.88 29.77
CA ARG A 217 5.78 -30.91 30.84
C ARG A 217 4.58 -31.32 31.69
N GLN A 218 3.99 -32.48 31.41
CA GLN A 218 2.76 -32.98 32.02
C GLN A 218 1.67 -31.88 32.09
N ALA A 219 1.48 -31.20 30.97
CA ALA A 219 0.60 -30.05 30.78
C ALA A 219 -0.49 -30.36 29.76
N ASN A 220 -1.58 -29.59 29.79
CA ASN A 220 -2.58 -29.57 28.73
C ASN A 220 -2.19 -28.58 27.63
N VAL A 221 -2.78 -28.70 26.45
CA VAL A 221 -2.43 -27.88 25.27
C VAL A 221 -3.44 -26.75 25.08
N LEU A 222 -2.93 -25.54 24.94
CA LEU A 222 -3.68 -24.43 24.35
C LEU A 222 -3.20 -24.19 22.92
N ILE A 223 -4.01 -24.56 21.94
CA ILE A 223 -3.79 -24.19 20.55
C ILE A 223 -4.28 -22.74 20.41
N HIS A 224 -3.34 -21.80 20.28
CA HIS A 224 -3.64 -20.37 20.38
C HIS A 224 -3.31 -19.63 19.07
N PRO A 225 -4.01 -19.90 17.95
CA PRO A 225 -3.69 -19.28 16.67
C PRO A 225 -4.05 -17.81 16.62
N VAL A 226 -3.28 -17.05 15.84
CA VAL A 226 -3.57 -15.64 15.56
C VAL A 226 -4.63 -15.52 14.48
N VAL A 227 -5.66 -14.71 14.73
CA VAL A 227 -6.74 -14.41 13.78
C VAL A 227 -6.89 -12.92 13.46
N GLY A 228 -6.05 -12.06 14.04
CA GLY A 228 -5.85 -10.69 13.57
C GLY A 228 -4.92 -10.63 12.35
N MET A 229 -4.12 -9.58 12.25
CA MET A 229 -3.17 -9.41 11.14
C MET A 229 -2.00 -10.40 11.25
N THR A 230 -1.69 -11.10 10.16
CA THR A 230 -0.53 -12.00 10.05
C THR A 230 0.41 -11.56 8.92
N LYS A 231 1.29 -12.45 8.42
CA LYS A 231 2.18 -12.11 7.31
C LYS A 231 1.37 -11.93 6.02
N PRO A 232 1.63 -10.88 5.21
CA PRO A 232 1.02 -10.74 3.89
C PRO A 232 1.23 -12.00 3.03
N GLY A 233 0.15 -12.52 2.45
CA GLY A 233 0.14 -13.73 1.63
C GLY A 233 -0.05 -15.04 2.41
N ASP A 234 -0.23 -14.99 3.72
CA ASP A 234 -0.68 -16.15 4.51
C ASP A 234 -2.11 -16.56 4.11
N ILE A 235 -2.45 -17.81 4.43
CA ILE A 235 -3.80 -18.35 4.28
C ILE A 235 -4.75 -17.57 5.21
N ASP A 236 -5.93 -17.23 4.69
CA ASP A 236 -6.96 -16.49 5.43
C ASP A 236 -7.34 -17.20 6.75
N HIS A 237 -7.72 -16.42 7.75
CA HIS A 237 -7.96 -16.98 9.08
C HIS A 237 -9.18 -17.90 9.12
N PHE A 238 -10.21 -17.71 8.29
CA PHE A 238 -11.36 -18.61 8.25
C PHE A 238 -10.96 -20.03 7.81
N THR A 239 -10.10 -20.15 6.81
CA THR A 239 -9.53 -21.42 6.38
C THR A 239 -8.66 -22.02 7.47
N ARG A 240 -7.80 -21.22 8.12
CA ARG A 240 -6.95 -21.70 9.21
C ARG A 240 -7.75 -22.20 10.41
N VAL A 241 -8.80 -21.48 10.82
CA VAL A 241 -9.68 -21.88 11.92
C VAL A 241 -10.38 -23.20 11.61
N ARG A 242 -10.93 -23.36 10.40
CA ARG A 242 -11.50 -24.65 9.96
C ARG A 242 -10.47 -25.78 9.98
N VAL A 243 -9.21 -25.51 9.61
CA VAL A 243 -8.11 -26.48 9.75
C VAL A 243 -7.87 -26.85 11.22
N TYR A 244 -7.81 -25.88 12.13
CA TYR A 244 -7.59 -26.16 13.55
C TYR A 244 -8.74 -26.97 14.16
N GLN A 245 -9.98 -26.65 13.79
CA GLN A 245 -11.15 -27.43 14.20
C GLN A 245 -11.13 -28.85 13.63
N ALA A 246 -10.76 -29.03 12.37
CA ALA A 246 -10.63 -30.35 11.75
C ALA A 246 -9.49 -31.18 12.39
N LEU A 247 -8.45 -30.51 12.89
CA LEU A 247 -7.32 -31.16 13.56
C LEU A 247 -7.63 -31.55 15.02
N LEU A 248 -8.49 -30.79 15.72
CA LEU A 248 -8.72 -30.94 17.16
C LEU A 248 -9.10 -32.38 17.60
N PRO A 249 -9.94 -33.15 16.86
CA PRO A 249 -10.23 -34.55 17.20
C PRO A 249 -9.03 -35.51 17.15
N ARG A 250 -7.88 -35.08 16.61
CA ARG A 250 -6.64 -35.88 16.59
C ARG A 250 -5.83 -35.78 17.88
N TYR A 251 -6.22 -34.91 18.81
CA TYR A 251 -5.67 -34.91 20.17
C TYR A 251 -6.41 -35.93 21.04
N PRO A 252 -5.74 -36.52 22.05
CA PRO A 252 -6.43 -37.26 23.09
C PRO A 252 -7.58 -36.43 23.70
N ASN A 253 -8.71 -37.06 23.97
CA ASN A 253 -9.90 -36.39 24.50
C ASN A 253 -9.56 -35.58 25.76
N GLY A 254 -9.96 -34.31 25.77
CA GLY A 254 -9.74 -33.41 26.90
C GLY A 254 -8.30 -32.91 27.07
N MET A 255 -7.37 -33.19 26.14
CA MET A 255 -5.98 -32.71 26.24
C MET A 255 -5.77 -31.29 25.70
N ALA A 256 -6.58 -30.85 24.73
CA ALA A 256 -6.35 -29.62 23.99
C ALA A 256 -7.59 -28.72 23.93
N VAL A 257 -7.37 -27.40 24.06
CA VAL A 257 -8.37 -26.34 23.84
C VAL A 257 -7.90 -25.44 22.71
N LEU A 258 -8.84 -25.03 21.85
CA LEU A 258 -8.62 -24.05 20.80
C LEU A 258 -9.15 -22.69 21.25
N GLY A 259 -8.28 -21.69 21.35
CA GLY A 259 -8.64 -20.30 21.63
C GLY A 259 -8.04 -19.37 20.58
N LEU A 260 -8.82 -18.47 20.00
CA LEU A 260 -8.38 -17.56 18.95
C LEU A 260 -7.82 -16.27 19.56
N LEU A 261 -6.65 -15.84 19.10
CA LEU A 261 -5.99 -14.62 19.55
C LEU A 261 -6.16 -13.50 18.50
N PRO A 262 -6.81 -12.37 18.82
CA PRO A 262 -6.96 -11.23 17.93
C PRO A 262 -5.69 -10.36 17.86
N LEU A 263 -4.51 -10.99 17.72
CA LEU A 263 -3.23 -10.28 17.66
C LEU A 263 -2.94 -9.76 16.24
N ALA A 264 -2.42 -8.54 16.14
CA ALA A 264 -1.74 -8.09 14.93
C ALA A 264 -0.24 -8.39 15.04
N MET A 265 0.23 -9.44 14.35
CA MET A 265 1.65 -9.80 14.33
C MET A 265 2.47 -8.74 13.61
N ARG A 266 3.69 -8.49 14.09
CA ARG A 266 4.66 -7.59 13.45
C ARG A 266 5.69 -8.35 12.61
N MET A 267 5.72 -9.68 12.74
CA MET A 267 6.78 -10.52 12.23
C MET A 267 8.16 -10.15 12.80
N GLY A 268 8.21 -9.59 14.01
CA GLY A 268 9.42 -9.08 14.67
C GLY A 268 10.26 -10.15 15.38
N GLY A 269 10.20 -11.39 14.89
CA GLY A 269 11.06 -12.51 15.30
C GLY A 269 11.35 -12.58 16.80
N PRO A 270 12.60 -12.33 17.24
CA PRO A 270 12.98 -12.45 18.65
C PRO A 270 12.23 -11.54 19.62
N ARG A 271 12.03 -10.26 19.27
CA ARG A 271 11.26 -9.34 20.11
C ARG A 271 9.79 -9.76 20.18
N GLU A 272 9.24 -10.25 19.08
CA GLU A 272 7.87 -10.76 19.05
C GLU A 272 7.71 -12.10 19.81
N ALA A 273 8.76 -12.92 19.94
CA ALA A 273 8.73 -14.12 20.78
C ALA A 273 8.61 -13.79 22.27
N ILE A 274 9.34 -12.78 22.76
CA ILE A 274 9.21 -12.24 24.13
C ILE A 274 7.77 -11.72 24.34
N TRP A 275 7.27 -10.93 23.39
CA TRP A 275 5.91 -10.38 23.44
C TRP A 275 4.84 -11.48 23.48
N HIS A 276 4.98 -12.52 22.65
CA HIS A 276 4.09 -13.67 22.69
C HIS A 276 4.10 -14.40 24.03
N ALA A 277 5.26 -14.53 24.67
CA ALA A 277 5.38 -15.15 25.99
C ALA A 277 4.60 -14.34 27.04
N ILE A 278 4.72 -13.01 27.04
CA ILE A 278 3.95 -12.09 27.90
C ILE A 278 2.44 -12.24 27.65
N ILE A 279 2.01 -12.20 26.39
CA ILE A 279 0.59 -12.36 26.03
C ILE A 279 0.04 -13.69 26.54
N ARG A 280 0.79 -14.79 26.36
CA ARG A 280 0.33 -16.13 26.78
C ARG A 280 0.32 -16.29 28.29
N LYS A 281 1.28 -15.68 29.00
CA LYS A 281 1.24 -15.54 30.44
C LYS A 281 -0.02 -14.81 30.90
N ASN A 282 -0.36 -13.69 30.26
CA ASN A 282 -1.57 -12.93 30.57
C ASN A 282 -2.84 -13.76 30.36
N HIS A 283 -2.88 -14.61 29.32
CA HIS A 283 -3.97 -15.56 29.08
C HIS A 283 -3.94 -16.81 29.99
N GLY A 284 -3.01 -16.90 30.94
CA GLY A 284 -2.94 -17.95 31.93
C GLY A 284 -2.12 -19.18 31.52
N ALA A 285 -1.39 -19.15 30.42
CA ALA A 285 -0.48 -20.24 30.08
C ALA A 285 0.73 -20.27 31.02
N THR A 286 1.13 -21.47 31.42
CA THR A 286 2.33 -21.73 32.25
C THR A 286 3.57 -21.98 31.42
N HIS A 287 3.39 -22.48 30.20
CA HIS A 287 4.44 -22.85 29.29
C HIS A 287 4.15 -22.27 27.91
N PHE A 288 5.19 -21.93 27.16
CA PHE A 288 5.05 -21.41 25.80
C PHE A 288 6.06 -22.06 24.85
N ILE A 289 5.55 -22.60 23.75
CA ILE A 289 6.40 -23.21 22.71
C ILE A 289 7.04 -22.10 21.87
N VAL A 290 8.36 -22.16 21.73
CA VAL A 290 9.13 -21.32 20.80
C VAL A 290 9.90 -22.23 19.86
N GLY A 291 9.49 -22.22 18.60
CA GLY A 291 10.07 -23.08 17.55
C GLY A 291 11.21 -22.41 16.78
N ARG A 292 11.63 -23.07 15.69
CA ARG A 292 12.53 -22.49 14.69
C ARG A 292 11.86 -21.32 13.96
N ASP A 293 12.60 -20.22 13.75
CA ASP A 293 12.16 -19.03 13.02
C ASP A 293 10.84 -18.46 13.56
N HIS A 294 10.70 -18.46 14.88
CA HIS A 294 9.46 -18.08 15.56
C HIS A 294 9.13 -16.60 15.28
N ALA A 295 7.94 -16.36 14.73
CA ALA A 295 7.49 -15.04 14.28
C ALA A 295 8.42 -14.38 13.25
N GLY A 296 9.25 -15.14 12.53
CA GLY A 296 10.11 -14.62 11.48
C GLY A 296 9.37 -14.40 10.14
N PRO A 297 9.75 -13.36 9.36
CA PRO A 297 9.22 -13.16 8.01
C PRO A 297 9.91 -14.02 6.95
N GLY A 298 10.93 -14.81 7.29
CA GLY A 298 11.75 -15.58 6.35
C GLY A 298 12.94 -14.76 5.84
N SER A 299 13.11 -14.69 4.52
CA SER A 299 14.25 -14.05 3.87
C SER A 299 13.83 -12.87 2.98
N ASN A 300 14.74 -11.91 2.81
CA ASN A 300 14.59 -10.80 1.87
C ASN A 300 14.84 -11.24 0.41
N SER A 301 14.68 -10.32 -0.54
CA SER A 301 14.87 -10.55 -1.98
C SER A 301 16.27 -11.04 -2.37
N LYS A 302 17.28 -10.80 -1.52
CA LYS A 302 18.66 -11.25 -1.69
C LYS A 302 18.91 -12.64 -1.09
N GLY A 303 17.89 -13.27 -0.51
CA GLY A 303 17.99 -14.57 0.14
C GLY A 303 18.66 -14.55 1.52
N GLN A 304 18.74 -13.38 2.16
CA GLN A 304 19.25 -13.24 3.53
C GLN A 304 18.07 -13.32 4.50
N ASP A 305 18.15 -14.22 5.48
CA ASP A 305 17.14 -14.35 6.52
C ASP A 305 17.12 -13.09 7.41
N PHE A 306 15.94 -12.58 7.75
CA PHE A 306 15.80 -11.41 8.63
C PHE A 306 16.29 -11.70 10.05
N TYR A 307 16.12 -12.94 10.50
CA TYR A 307 16.55 -13.43 11.81
C TYR A 307 17.15 -14.83 11.67
N GLY A 308 18.10 -15.16 12.52
CA GLY A 308 18.60 -16.52 12.63
C GLY A 308 17.52 -17.50 13.10
N PRO A 309 17.63 -18.80 12.74
CA PRO A 309 16.60 -19.79 12.98
C PRO A 309 16.26 -20.03 14.46
N TYR A 310 17.14 -19.67 15.40
CA TYR A 310 16.94 -19.87 16.84
C TYR A 310 17.08 -18.58 17.65
N ASP A 311 17.22 -17.42 16.99
CA ASP A 311 17.40 -16.13 17.67
C ASP A 311 16.24 -15.82 18.62
N ALA A 312 15.03 -16.23 18.24
CA ALA A 312 13.86 -16.12 19.09
C ALA A 312 13.94 -16.96 20.37
N GLN A 313 14.54 -18.15 20.32
CA GLN A 313 14.74 -18.98 21.51
C GLN A 313 15.78 -18.34 22.43
N TYR A 314 16.88 -17.81 21.88
CA TYR A 314 17.89 -17.12 22.68
C TYR A 314 17.34 -15.84 23.33
N ALA A 315 16.50 -15.08 22.62
CA ALA A 315 15.89 -13.88 23.16
C ALA A 315 14.94 -14.15 24.32
N VAL A 316 14.09 -15.18 24.24
CA VAL A 316 13.22 -15.53 25.36
C VAL A 316 13.98 -16.16 26.52
N GLU A 317 15.03 -16.95 26.26
CA GLU A 317 15.86 -17.55 27.33
C GLU A 317 16.59 -16.47 28.12
N LYS A 318 17.08 -15.41 27.46
CA LYS A 318 17.71 -14.25 28.12
C LYS A 318 16.83 -13.64 29.21
N TYR A 319 15.51 -13.65 29.03
CA TYR A 319 14.54 -13.06 29.96
C TYR A 319 13.72 -14.10 30.73
N ARG A 320 14.16 -15.36 30.76
CA ARG A 320 13.43 -16.48 31.38
C ARG A 320 12.96 -16.18 32.80
N ASP A 321 13.84 -15.63 33.63
CA ASP A 321 13.56 -15.38 35.05
C ASP A 321 12.55 -14.24 35.26
N GLU A 322 12.53 -13.25 34.37
CA GLU A 322 11.61 -12.10 34.43
C GLU A 322 10.25 -12.40 33.79
N LEU A 323 10.22 -13.23 32.74
CA LEU A 323 9.01 -13.57 32.00
C LEU A 323 8.00 -14.28 32.89
N GLY A 324 8.44 -15.17 33.79
CA GLY A 324 7.55 -15.96 34.64
C GLY A 324 6.62 -16.87 33.84
N ILE A 325 7.10 -17.40 32.72
CA ILE A 325 6.46 -18.45 31.90
C ILE A 325 7.56 -19.36 31.37
N GLU A 326 7.38 -20.67 31.46
CA GLU A 326 8.41 -21.62 31.06
C GLU A 326 8.43 -21.79 29.54
N VAL A 327 9.55 -21.45 28.90
CA VAL A 327 9.71 -21.67 27.46
C VAL A 327 9.98 -23.14 27.20
N VAL A 328 9.27 -23.71 26.24
CA VAL A 328 9.54 -25.05 25.73
C VAL A 328 10.17 -24.89 24.34
N PRO A 329 11.52 -24.88 24.24
CA PRO A 329 12.18 -24.78 22.95
C PRO A 329 11.90 -26.06 22.16
N PHE A 330 11.60 -25.89 20.87
CA PHE A 330 11.45 -27.03 19.96
C PHE A 330 12.29 -26.89 18.72
N GLN A 331 12.95 -28.00 18.38
CA GLN A 331 13.59 -28.21 17.10
C GLN A 331 12.56 -28.60 16.04
N MET A 332 12.93 -28.45 14.78
CA MET A 332 12.09 -28.90 13.67
C MET A 332 11.79 -30.39 13.81
N MET A 333 10.52 -30.77 13.71
CA MET A 333 10.10 -32.18 13.64
C MET A 333 10.21 -32.66 12.20
N THR A 334 10.77 -33.86 12.01
CA THR A 334 10.85 -34.52 10.70
C THR A 334 10.18 -35.89 10.74
N TYR A 335 9.71 -36.36 9.59
CA TYR A 335 9.05 -37.66 9.46
C TYR A 335 10.07 -38.73 9.09
N LEU A 336 10.04 -39.86 9.81
CA LEU A 336 10.88 -41.03 9.58
C LEU A 336 10.05 -42.11 8.88
N PRO A 337 10.26 -42.36 7.57
CA PRO A 337 9.41 -43.28 6.82
C PRO A 337 9.54 -44.73 7.27
N ASP A 338 10.71 -45.12 7.74
CA ASP A 338 11.03 -46.52 8.06
C ASP A 338 10.36 -46.97 9.38
N SER A 339 10.06 -46.04 10.28
CA SER A 339 9.39 -46.28 11.56
C SER A 339 8.00 -45.64 11.69
N ASP A 340 7.52 -44.93 10.66
CA ASP A 340 6.27 -44.16 10.65
C ASP A 340 6.10 -43.27 11.90
N GLU A 341 7.17 -42.57 12.27
CA GLU A 341 7.20 -41.72 13.45
C GLU A 341 7.76 -40.32 13.18
N TYR A 342 7.59 -39.44 14.17
CA TYR A 342 8.05 -38.06 14.13
C TYR A 342 9.07 -37.82 15.22
N LYS A 343 10.26 -37.32 14.84
CA LYS A 343 11.32 -36.97 15.79
C LYS A 343 11.90 -35.57 15.51
N PRO A 344 12.36 -34.86 16.56
CA PRO A 344 13.21 -33.69 16.42
C PRO A 344 14.45 -34.04 15.59
N VAL A 345 14.86 -33.16 14.68
CA VAL A 345 15.98 -33.41 13.75
C VAL A 345 17.30 -33.72 14.46
N ASP A 346 17.53 -33.19 15.65
CA ASP A 346 18.71 -33.43 16.48
C ASP A 346 18.74 -34.82 17.16
N GLU A 347 17.58 -35.48 17.29
CA GLU A 347 17.46 -36.84 17.83
C GLU A 347 17.51 -37.92 16.74
N VAL A 348 17.56 -37.53 15.46
CA VAL A 348 17.58 -38.45 14.33
C VAL A 348 19.03 -38.80 13.96
N PRO A 349 19.41 -40.10 13.97
CA PRO A 349 20.72 -40.52 13.48
C PRO A 349 20.94 -40.11 12.02
N LYS A 350 22.17 -39.73 11.66
CA LYS A 350 22.49 -39.14 10.33
C LYS A 350 22.21 -40.07 9.15
N ASP A 351 22.19 -41.37 9.40
CA ASP A 351 21.96 -42.45 8.45
C ASP A 351 20.47 -42.79 8.26
N VAL A 352 19.59 -42.26 9.11
CA VAL A 352 18.15 -42.51 9.03
C VAL A 352 17.52 -41.60 7.98
N ARG A 353 16.70 -42.19 7.11
CA ARG A 353 15.98 -41.46 6.07
C ARG A 353 14.94 -40.54 6.70
N THR A 354 14.90 -39.29 6.24
CA THR A 354 13.89 -38.31 6.66
C THR A 354 13.11 -37.79 5.47
N LEU A 355 11.83 -37.47 5.66
CA LEU A 355 11.02 -36.77 4.67
C LEU A 355 10.42 -35.50 5.27
N ASN A 356 10.36 -34.46 4.45
CA ASN A 356 9.71 -33.20 4.79
C ASN A 356 9.08 -32.61 3.52
N ILE A 357 7.99 -31.86 3.68
CA ILE A 357 7.36 -31.09 2.60
C ILE A 357 7.44 -29.62 2.99
N SER A 358 8.16 -28.84 2.18
CA SER A 358 8.25 -27.39 2.38
C SER A 358 6.92 -26.71 2.08
N GLY A 359 6.70 -25.50 2.64
CA GLY A 359 5.50 -24.71 2.33
C GLY A 359 5.38 -24.36 0.83
N THR A 360 6.48 -24.26 0.10
CA THR A 360 6.48 -24.06 -1.36
C THR A 360 6.01 -25.32 -2.09
N GLU A 361 6.46 -26.50 -1.67
CA GLU A 361 6.01 -27.77 -2.25
C GLU A 361 4.54 -28.06 -1.91
N LEU A 362 4.09 -27.77 -0.68
CA LEU A 362 2.68 -27.87 -0.30
C LEU A 362 1.81 -26.98 -1.19
N ARG A 363 2.17 -25.70 -1.37
CA ARG A 363 1.47 -24.77 -2.27
C ARG A 363 1.45 -25.29 -3.71
N ARG A 364 2.55 -25.87 -4.20
CA ARG A 364 2.61 -26.49 -5.53
C ARG A 364 1.60 -27.63 -5.64
N ARG A 365 1.56 -28.56 -4.67
CA ARG A 365 0.64 -29.70 -4.65
C ARG A 365 -0.83 -29.29 -4.54
N LEU A 366 -1.14 -28.27 -3.73
CA LEU A 366 -2.48 -27.67 -3.68
C LEU A 366 -2.87 -27.10 -5.05
N ARG A 367 -1.99 -26.30 -5.66
CA ARG A 367 -2.21 -25.66 -6.96
C ARG A 367 -2.37 -26.65 -8.12
N THR A 368 -1.60 -27.73 -8.15
CA THR A 368 -1.67 -28.73 -9.22
C THR A 368 -2.73 -29.80 -8.95
N GLY A 369 -3.34 -29.83 -7.77
CA GLY A 369 -4.17 -30.96 -7.34
C GLY A 369 -3.37 -32.24 -7.11
N GLY A 370 -2.04 -32.13 -6.94
CA GLY A 370 -1.17 -33.28 -6.66
C GLY A 370 -1.44 -33.84 -5.27
N ASP A 371 -1.16 -35.13 -5.09
CA ASP A 371 -1.40 -35.83 -3.82
C ASP A 371 -0.60 -35.21 -2.65
N ILE A 372 -1.23 -35.11 -1.49
CA ILE A 372 -0.59 -34.65 -0.25
C ILE A 372 -0.58 -35.85 0.69
N PRO A 373 0.60 -36.42 1.00
CA PRO A 373 0.69 -37.67 1.71
C PRO A 373 0.04 -37.60 3.08
N GLU A 374 -0.66 -38.66 3.48
CA GLU A 374 -1.30 -38.71 4.79
C GLU A 374 -0.30 -38.61 5.92
N TRP A 375 0.93 -39.10 5.74
CA TRP A 375 1.97 -38.93 6.74
C TRP A 375 2.25 -37.46 6.99
N PHE A 376 2.16 -36.54 6.01
CA PHE A 376 2.42 -35.12 6.20
C PHE A 376 1.26 -34.39 6.89
N SER A 377 0.02 -34.62 6.43
CA SER A 377 -1.17 -33.95 6.94
C SER A 377 -2.38 -34.86 6.89
N TYR A 378 -3.28 -34.73 7.87
CA TYR A 378 -4.52 -35.49 7.92
C TYR A 378 -5.45 -35.16 6.74
N GLY A 379 -6.23 -36.15 6.28
CA GLY A 379 -7.10 -36.01 5.11
C GLY A 379 -8.14 -34.91 5.26
N GLU A 380 -8.75 -34.77 6.43
CA GLU A 380 -9.71 -33.70 6.75
C GLU A 380 -9.09 -32.30 6.70
N VAL A 381 -7.83 -32.16 7.15
CA VAL A 381 -7.08 -30.90 7.06
C VAL A 381 -6.78 -30.57 5.59
N VAL A 382 -6.32 -31.55 4.83
CA VAL A 382 -6.03 -31.39 3.40
C VAL A 382 -7.30 -31.02 2.62
N LYS A 383 -8.45 -31.62 2.97
CA LYS A 383 -9.75 -31.29 2.36
C LYS A 383 -10.08 -29.80 2.55
N VAL A 384 -10.03 -29.28 3.78
CA VAL A 384 -10.27 -27.86 4.07
C VAL A 384 -9.32 -26.96 3.28
N LEU A 385 -8.03 -27.31 3.23
CA LEU A 385 -7.04 -26.54 2.48
C LEU A 385 -7.34 -26.50 0.97
N ARG A 386 -7.81 -27.62 0.39
CA ARG A 386 -8.17 -27.70 -1.03
C ARG A 386 -9.47 -26.97 -1.38
N GLU A 387 -10.40 -26.85 -0.43
CA GLU A 387 -11.63 -26.06 -0.63
C GLU A 387 -11.30 -24.57 -0.80
N SER A 388 -10.37 -24.05 -0.01
CA SER A 388 -9.96 -22.63 -0.11
C SER A 388 -8.87 -22.38 -1.16
N HIS A 389 -8.03 -23.38 -1.44
CA HIS A 389 -6.96 -23.30 -2.45
C HIS A 389 -7.18 -24.38 -3.51
N PRO A 390 -8.21 -24.24 -4.35
CA PRO A 390 -8.53 -25.24 -5.36
C PRO A 390 -7.40 -25.36 -6.40
N ALA A 391 -7.33 -26.51 -7.06
CA ALA A 391 -6.40 -26.72 -8.16
C ALA A 391 -6.69 -25.77 -9.34
N ARG A 392 -5.69 -25.49 -10.18
CA ARG A 392 -5.77 -24.53 -11.31
C ARG A 392 -6.97 -24.75 -12.24
N ASN A 393 -7.35 -25.99 -12.48
CA ASN A 393 -8.51 -26.34 -13.31
C ASN A 393 -9.86 -25.92 -12.69
N LYS A 394 -9.89 -25.59 -11.39
CA LYS A 394 -11.07 -25.09 -10.66
C LYS A 394 -10.95 -23.62 -10.23
N GLN A 395 -9.77 -23.00 -10.32
CA GLN A 395 -9.57 -21.58 -9.99
C GLN A 395 -10.11 -20.66 -11.09
N GLY A 396 -10.74 -19.55 -10.74
CA GLY A 396 -11.12 -18.52 -11.71
C GLY A 396 -9.92 -17.83 -12.36
N PHE A 397 -10.16 -17.20 -13.52
CA PHE A 397 -9.15 -16.38 -14.20
C PHE A 397 -9.80 -15.26 -14.99
N THR A 398 -9.02 -14.21 -15.27
CA THR A 398 -9.41 -13.14 -16.19
C THR A 398 -8.51 -13.14 -17.43
N ILE A 399 -9.14 -13.17 -18.60
CA ILE A 399 -8.52 -12.90 -19.90
C ILE A 399 -8.90 -11.47 -20.29
N PHE A 400 -7.89 -10.61 -20.36
CA PHE A 400 -8.04 -9.19 -20.60
C PHE A 400 -7.49 -8.85 -21.99
N LEU A 401 -8.39 -8.73 -22.96
CA LEU A 401 -8.10 -8.38 -24.34
C LEU A 401 -8.00 -6.87 -24.49
N ILE A 402 -6.88 -6.38 -25.02
CA ILE A 402 -6.68 -4.96 -25.33
C ILE A 402 -6.38 -4.79 -26.83
N GLY A 403 -6.72 -3.63 -27.37
CA GLY A 403 -6.44 -3.30 -28.76
C GLY A 403 -7.28 -2.12 -29.23
N TYR A 404 -7.03 -1.68 -30.46
CA TYR A 404 -7.81 -0.63 -31.09
C TYR A 404 -9.30 -1.00 -31.22
N THR A 405 -10.14 0.02 -31.39
CA THR A 405 -11.52 -0.18 -31.84
C THR A 405 -11.50 -0.98 -33.15
N ASN A 406 -12.40 -1.94 -33.33
CA ASN A 406 -12.44 -2.77 -34.55
C ASN A 406 -11.16 -3.60 -34.81
N SER A 407 -10.30 -3.86 -33.80
CA SER A 407 -9.13 -4.73 -33.95
C SER A 407 -9.45 -6.22 -34.09
N GLY A 408 -10.72 -6.61 -33.96
CA GLY A 408 -11.16 -8.01 -33.88
C GLY A 408 -11.25 -8.57 -32.46
N LYS A 409 -10.82 -7.81 -31.43
CA LYS A 409 -10.87 -8.23 -30.02
C LYS A 409 -12.25 -8.69 -29.56
N ASP A 410 -13.33 -8.05 -30.02
CA ASP A 410 -14.70 -8.39 -29.60
C ASP A 410 -15.17 -9.70 -30.23
N ALA A 411 -14.74 -10.00 -31.45
CA ALA A 411 -15.01 -11.28 -32.11
C ALA A 411 -14.23 -12.43 -31.44
N ILE A 412 -12.94 -12.20 -31.16
CA ILE A 412 -12.10 -13.14 -30.38
C ILE A 412 -12.74 -13.41 -29.02
N ALA A 413 -13.19 -12.38 -28.31
CA ALA A 413 -13.82 -12.52 -26.99
C ALA A 413 -15.10 -13.36 -27.05
N ARG A 414 -15.95 -13.16 -28.06
CA ARG A 414 -17.19 -13.95 -28.26
C ARG A 414 -16.90 -15.40 -28.63
N ALA A 415 -15.93 -15.65 -29.52
CA ALA A 415 -15.53 -17.00 -29.89
C ALA A 415 -14.97 -17.74 -28.67
N LEU A 416 -14.08 -17.09 -27.91
CA LEU A 416 -13.53 -17.65 -26.68
C LEU A 416 -14.61 -17.93 -25.62
N ASN A 417 -15.63 -17.06 -25.51
CA ASN A 417 -16.77 -17.31 -24.65
C ASN A 417 -17.50 -18.61 -25.03
N VAL A 418 -17.73 -18.84 -26.33
CA VAL A 418 -18.34 -20.09 -26.81
C VAL A 418 -17.44 -21.28 -26.50
N THR A 419 -16.14 -21.20 -26.80
CA THR A 419 -15.17 -22.29 -26.55
C THR A 419 -15.12 -22.68 -25.07
N LEU A 420 -15.07 -21.71 -24.16
CA LEU A 420 -15.00 -22.00 -22.72
C LEU A 420 -16.32 -22.57 -22.17
N ASN A 421 -17.47 -22.13 -22.70
CA ASN A 421 -18.76 -22.73 -22.35
C ASN A 421 -18.88 -24.17 -22.89
N GLN A 422 -18.39 -24.45 -24.11
CA GLN A 422 -18.33 -25.81 -24.66
C GLN A 422 -17.44 -26.74 -23.84
N GLN A 423 -16.32 -26.23 -23.32
CA GLN A 423 -15.46 -27.00 -22.41
C GLN A 423 -16.17 -27.34 -21.09
N GLY A 424 -17.10 -26.51 -20.62
CA GLY A 424 -17.98 -26.80 -19.48
C GLY A 424 -17.31 -26.74 -18.09
N GLY A 425 -16.09 -26.23 -17.98
CA GLY A 425 -15.33 -26.28 -16.72
C GLY A 425 -15.78 -25.28 -15.64
N ARG A 426 -16.47 -24.19 -16.03
CA ARG A 426 -16.90 -23.10 -15.14
C ARG A 426 -17.84 -22.14 -15.86
N SER A 427 -18.49 -21.25 -15.10
CA SER A 427 -19.24 -20.13 -15.67
C SER A 427 -18.31 -19.13 -16.37
N VAL A 428 -18.78 -18.57 -17.49
CA VAL A 428 -18.03 -17.59 -18.28
C VAL A 428 -18.78 -16.26 -18.26
N SER A 429 -18.08 -15.18 -17.88
CA SER A 429 -18.61 -13.82 -17.88
C SER A 429 -17.92 -12.98 -18.93
N LEU A 430 -18.68 -12.43 -19.87
CA LEU A 430 -18.19 -11.66 -21.00
C LEU A 430 -18.42 -10.15 -20.80
N LEU A 431 -17.34 -9.40 -20.63
CA LEU A 431 -17.32 -7.96 -20.40
C LEU A 431 -16.80 -7.22 -21.64
N LEU A 432 -17.65 -7.07 -22.66
CA LEU A 432 -17.30 -6.30 -23.86
C LEU A 432 -17.30 -4.80 -23.60
N GLY A 433 -16.47 -4.04 -24.32
CA GLY A 433 -16.34 -2.60 -24.13
C GLY A 433 -17.65 -1.82 -24.28
N GLU A 434 -18.56 -2.24 -25.16
CA GLU A 434 -19.90 -1.63 -25.32
C GLU A 434 -20.82 -1.98 -24.15
N THR A 435 -20.88 -3.26 -23.76
CA THR A 435 -21.70 -3.74 -22.62
C THR A 435 -21.25 -3.11 -21.31
N VAL A 436 -19.95 -3.05 -21.04
CA VAL A 436 -19.45 -2.38 -19.84
C VAL A 436 -19.85 -0.91 -19.83
N ARG A 437 -19.87 -0.26 -21.00
CA ARG A 437 -20.25 1.15 -21.08
C ARG A 437 -21.75 1.36 -20.90
N SER A 438 -22.62 0.46 -21.35
CA SER A 438 -24.05 0.57 -21.04
C SER A 438 -24.34 0.28 -19.56
N GLU A 439 -23.77 -0.79 -19.01
CA GLU A 439 -24.16 -1.31 -17.69
C GLU A 439 -23.40 -0.67 -16.52
N LEU A 440 -22.13 -0.35 -16.70
CA LEU A 440 -21.22 0.02 -15.60
C LEU A 440 -20.63 1.42 -15.74
N SER A 441 -20.81 2.11 -16.87
CA SER A 441 -20.09 3.36 -17.17
C SER A 441 -20.83 4.27 -18.14
N SER A 442 -22.16 4.27 -18.11
CA SER A 442 -22.99 5.05 -19.05
C SER A 442 -22.82 6.55 -18.85
N GLU A 443 -22.43 6.96 -17.66
CA GLU A 443 -22.19 8.35 -17.24
C GLU A 443 -20.76 8.83 -17.50
N LEU A 444 -19.81 7.91 -17.76
CA LEU A 444 -18.40 8.25 -17.94
C LEU A 444 -18.13 8.80 -19.35
N GLY A 445 -17.34 9.87 -19.39
CA GLY A 445 -16.86 10.46 -20.63
C GLY A 445 -15.72 9.67 -21.29
N PHE A 446 -14.86 10.41 -22.00
CA PHE A 446 -13.72 9.88 -22.73
C PHE A 446 -12.38 10.51 -22.33
N SER A 447 -12.39 11.28 -21.25
CA SER A 447 -11.17 11.82 -20.65
C SER A 447 -10.24 10.68 -20.21
N GLN A 448 -8.97 11.00 -19.97
CA GLN A 448 -8.02 10.01 -19.44
C GLN A 448 -8.49 9.46 -18.08
N GLU A 449 -9.00 10.33 -17.21
CA GLU A 449 -9.54 9.95 -15.91
C GLU A 449 -10.76 9.03 -16.03
N ASP A 450 -11.73 9.38 -16.89
CA ASP A 450 -12.93 8.56 -17.11
C ASP A 450 -12.57 7.18 -17.67
N ARG A 451 -11.61 7.11 -18.58
CA ARG A 451 -11.12 5.83 -19.11
C ARG A 451 -10.44 5.01 -18.03
N ASN A 452 -9.63 5.63 -17.18
CA ASN A 452 -8.99 4.94 -16.07
C ASN A 452 -10.04 4.42 -15.07
N LYS A 453 -11.05 5.23 -14.72
CA LYS A 453 -12.18 4.81 -13.88
C LYS A 453 -12.96 3.66 -14.51
N ASN A 454 -13.23 3.70 -15.81
CA ASN A 454 -13.89 2.61 -16.53
C ASN A 454 -13.09 1.31 -16.44
N ILE A 455 -11.77 1.35 -16.67
CA ILE A 455 -10.91 0.17 -16.52
C ILE A 455 -10.84 -0.33 -15.07
N ALA A 456 -10.80 0.58 -14.10
CA ALA A 456 -10.83 0.22 -12.68
C ALA A 456 -12.13 -0.52 -12.32
N ARG A 457 -13.29 -0.07 -12.83
CA ARG A 457 -14.58 -0.76 -12.65
C ARG A 457 -14.58 -2.16 -13.26
N ILE A 458 -14.04 -2.32 -14.47
CA ILE A 458 -13.87 -3.65 -15.09
C ILE A 458 -12.96 -4.51 -14.22
N GLY A 459 -11.83 -3.98 -13.76
CA GLY A 459 -10.89 -4.68 -12.90
C GLY A 459 -11.54 -5.20 -11.62
N PHE A 460 -12.35 -4.37 -10.96
CA PHE A 460 -13.12 -4.74 -9.76
C PHE A 460 -14.15 -5.84 -10.02
N VAL A 461 -14.97 -5.72 -11.06
CA VAL A 461 -15.97 -6.76 -11.39
C VAL A 461 -15.27 -8.07 -11.79
N ALA A 462 -14.19 -7.96 -12.57
CA ALA A 462 -13.39 -9.11 -12.97
C ALA A 462 -12.73 -9.81 -11.78
N SER A 463 -12.28 -9.08 -10.76
CA SER A 463 -11.67 -9.66 -9.57
C SER A 463 -12.66 -10.43 -8.71
N GLU A 464 -13.87 -9.90 -8.49
CA GLU A 464 -14.91 -10.61 -7.72
C GLU A 464 -15.41 -11.86 -8.46
N LEU A 465 -15.58 -11.79 -9.78
CA LEU A 465 -15.93 -12.97 -10.58
C LEU A 465 -14.80 -14.01 -10.61
N THR A 466 -13.55 -13.58 -10.69
CA THR A 466 -12.37 -14.46 -10.61
C THR A 466 -12.31 -15.15 -9.25
N LYS A 467 -12.56 -14.42 -8.17
CA LYS A 467 -12.65 -14.94 -6.80
C LYS A 467 -13.76 -16.00 -6.66
N ALA A 468 -14.89 -15.81 -7.34
CA ALA A 468 -15.98 -16.79 -7.40
C ALA A 468 -15.69 -18.02 -8.27
N GLY A 469 -14.52 -18.10 -8.91
CA GLY A 469 -14.12 -19.24 -9.75
C GLY A 469 -14.50 -19.13 -11.23
N ALA A 470 -15.03 -17.99 -11.68
CA ALA A 470 -15.47 -17.80 -13.06
C ALA A 470 -14.29 -17.60 -14.03
N ALA A 471 -14.53 -17.86 -15.32
CA ALA A 471 -13.70 -17.34 -16.41
C ALA A 471 -14.24 -15.98 -16.86
N VAL A 472 -13.47 -14.92 -16.63
CA VAL A 472 -13.83 -13.58 -17.08
C VAL A 472 -13.12 -13.28 -18.39
N ILE A 473 -13.85 -12.81 -19.40
CA ILE A 473 -13.30 -12.31 -20.65
C ILE A 473 -13.65 -10.84 -20.75
N ALA A 474 -12.68 -9.96 -20.60
CA ALA A 474 -12.85 -8.52 -20.77
C ALA A 474 -12.21 -8.05 -22.07
N ALA A 475 -12.91 -7.22 -22.86
CA ALA A 475 -12.38 -6.67 -24.12
C ALA A 475 -12.48 -5.13 -24.24
N PRO A 476 -11.95 -4.34 -23.28
CA PRO A 476 -11.88 -2.89 -23.42
C PRO A 476 -10.76 -2.44 -24.37
N ILE A 477 -10.68 -1.13 -24.63
CA ILE A 477 -9.53 -0.55 -25.35
C ILE A 477 -8.31 -0.45 -24.42
N ALA A 478 -8.52 -0.05 -23.16
CA ALA A 478 -7.50 0.09 -22.11
C ALA A 478 -6.16 0.73 -22.57
N PRO A 479 -6.19 1.97 -23.09
CA PRO A 479 -5.04 2.57 -23.75
C PRO A 479 -3.87 2.86 -22.79
N PHE A 480 -4.14 3.12 -21.51
CA PHE A 480 -3.14 3.52 -20.53
C PHE A 480 -2.61 2.33 -19.74
N GLU A 481 -1.28 2.25 -19.63
CA GLU A 481 -0.59 1.17 -18.94
C GLU A 481 -0.90 1.11 -17.44
N LYS A 482 -0.91 2.27 -16.78
CA LYS A 482 -1.22 2.38 -15.35
C LYS A 482 -2.54 1.69 -14.99
N ALA A 483 -3.59 1.91 -15.78
CA ALA A 483 -4.89 1.30 -15.54
C ALA A 483 -4.88 -0.22 -15.77
N ARG A 484 -4.10 -0.72 -16.73
CA ARG A 484 -3.94 -2.16 -16.96
C ARG A 484 -3.20 -2.85 -15.81
N LEU A 485 -2.16 -2.21 -15.28
CA LEU A 485 -1.40 -2.71 -14.13
C LEU A 485 -2.28 -2.76 -12.87
N GLN A 486 -3.08 -1.71 -12.62
CA GLN A 486 -4.03 -1.70 -11.51
C GLN A 486 -5.08 -2.82 -11.62
N ALA A 487 -5.65 -3.03 -12.82
CA ALA A 487 -6.59 -4.13 -13.04
C ALA A 487 -5.94 -5.51 -12.81
N LYS A 488 -4.69 -5.68 -13.29
CA LYS A 488 -3.89 -6.89 -13.03
C LYS A 488 -3.69 -7.13 -11.54
N GLU A 489 -3.22 -6.12 -10.81
CA GLU A 489 -2.94 -6.20 -9.37
C GLU A 489 -4.18 -6.60 -8.55
N ILE A 490 -5.35 -6.05 -8.88
CA ILE A 490 -6.59 -6.37 -8.15
C ILE A 490 -7.05 -7.80 -8.46
N VAL A 491 -6.99 -8.24 -9.72
CA VAL A 491 -7.38 -9.62 -10.10
C VAL A 491 -6.40 -10.66 -9.55
N GLU A 492 -5.10 -10.38 -9.56
CA GLU A 492 -4.06 -11.30 -9.08
C GLU A 492 -4.13 -11.59 -7.58
N LYS A 493 -4.89 -10.79 -6.81
CA LYS A 493 -5.23 -11.10 -5.40
C LYS A 493 -6.09 -12.37 -5.27
N HIS A 494 -6.86 -12.72 -6.30
CA HIS A 494 -7.86 -13.79 -6.22
C HIS A 494 -7.67 -14.89 -7.27
N GLY A 495 -7.01 -14.62 -8.40
CA GLY A 495 -6.78 -15.63 -9.42
C GLY A 495 -5.77 -15.19 -10.47
N SER A 496 -5.74 -15.88 -11.62
CA SER A 496 -4.76 -15.56 -12.67
C SER A 496 -5.28 -14.46 -13.60
N PHE A 497 -4.39 -13.55 -14.01
CA PHE A 497 -4.68 -12.51 -14.99
C PHE A 497 -3.83 -12.72 -16.26
N TYR A 498 -4.48 -12.67 -17.42
CA TYR A 498 -3.82 -12.84 -18.71
C TYR A 498 -4.12 -11.62 -19.60
N LEU A 499 -3.09 -10.81 -19.87
CA LEU A 499 -3.19 -9.69 -20.80
C LEU A 499 -2.93 -10.16 -22.23
N ILE A 500 -3.91 -10.02 -23.12
CA ILE A 500 -3.77 -10.39 -24.53
C ILE A 500 -3.86 -9.12 -25.38
N HIS A 501 -2.75 -8.76 -26.02
CA HIS A 501 -2.72 -7.64 -26.95
C HIS A 501 -3.15 -8.09 -28.35
N VAL A 502 -4.34 -7.66 -28.77
CA VAL A 502 -4.85 -7.81 -30.13
C VAL A 502 -4.21 -6.74 -31.01
N ALA A 503 -2.97 -7.01 -31.42
CA ALA A 503 -2.04 -6.11 -32.09
C ALA A 503 -2.37 -5.87 -33.58
N THR A 504 -3.65 -5.78 -33.93
CA THR A 504 -4.08 -5.48 -35.29
C THR A 504 -3.66 -4.07 -35.68
N PRO A 505 -3.00 -3.86 -36.83
CA PRO A 505 -2.58 -2.53 -37.28
C PRO A 505 -3.74 -1.54 -37.37
N LEU A 506 -3.49 -0.28 -37.02
CA LEU A 506 -4.51 0.78 -37.03
C LEU A 506 -5.11 0.96 -38.44
N GLU A 507 -4.27 0.88 -39.47
CA GLU A 507 -4.66 1.01 -40.87
C GLU A 507 -5.68 -0.07 -41.26
N TYR A 508 -5.50 -1.28 -40.76
CA TYR A 508 -6.43 -2.38 -40.99
C TYR A 508 -7.75 -2.18 -40.22
N CYS A 509 -7.67 -1.72 -38.97
CA CYS A 509 -8.84 -1.41 -38.16
C CYS A 509 -9.70 -0.30 -38.80
N GLU A 510 -9.06 0.74 -39.35
CA GLU A 510 -9.69 1.83 -40.09
C GLU A 510 -10.30 1.34 -41.41
N LYS A 511 -9.53 0.58 -42.20
CA LYS A 511 -9.98 0.06 -43.51
C LYS A 511 -11.21 -0.83 -43.41
N THR A 512 -11.34 -1.59 -42.32
CA THR A 512 -12.43 -2.56 -42.12
C THR A 512 -13.58 -2.02 -41.27
N ASP A 513 -13.55 -0.73 -40.90
CA ASP A 513 -14.60 -0.11 -40.09
C ASP A 513 -15.88 0.08 -40.90
N ARG A 514 -16.87 -0.77 -40.61
CA ARG A 514 -18.21 -0.72 -41.23
C ARG A 514 -19.16 0.23 -40.52
N ARG A 515 -18.80 0.74 -39.34
CA ARG A 515 -19.65 1.63 -38.52
C ARG A 515 -19.31 3.10 -38.73
N GLY A 516 -18.27 3.40 -39.51
CA GLY A 516 -17.84 4.77 -39.83
C GLY A 516 -17.34 5.55 -38.61
N VAL A 517 -16.97 4.86 -37.53
CA VAL A 517 -16.51 5.42 -36.26
C VAL A 517 -15.16 6.12 -36.42
N TYR A 518 -14.23 5.53 -37.18
CA TYR A 518 -12.96 6.13 -37.53
C TYR A 518 -13.12 7.32 -38.48
N LYS A 519 -14.00 7.20 -39.49
CA LYS A 519 -14.32 8.29 -40.42
C LYS A 519 -14.89 9.51 -39.68
N ALA A 520 -15.87 9.28 -38.81
CA ALA A 520 -16.48 10.34 -38.00
C ALA A 520 -15.47 11.02 -37.06
N ALA A 521 -14.50 10.27 -36.51
CA ALA A 521 -13.45 10.86 -35.69
C ALA A 521 -12.43 11.68 -36.50
N ARG A 522 -12.08 11.24 -37.72
CA ARG A 522 -11.24 12.03 -38.64
C ARG A 522 -11.90 13.33 -39.07
N GLU A 523 -13.23 13.32 -39.22
CA GLU A 523 -14.04 14.49 -39.58
C GLU A 523 -14.42 15.37 -38.39
N GLY A 524 -14.03 15.01 -37.16
CA GLY A 524 -14.34 15.74 -35.93
C GLY A 524 -15.81 15.68 -35.49
N ARG A 525 -16.63 14.82 -36.10
CA ARG A 525 -18.08 14.69 -35.87
C ARG A 525 -18.48 13.48 -35.02
N GLY A 526 -17.53 12.61 -34.67
CA GLY A 526 -17.73 11.42 -33.84
C GLY A 526 -17.09 11.55 -32.46
N SER A 527 -17.55 10.73 -31.50
CA SER A 527 -17.08 10.70 -30.11
C SER A 527 -15.56 10.88 -30.00
N ARG A 528 -15.10 11.71 -29.06
CA ARG A 528 -13.67 11.94 -28.68
C ARG A 528 -12.98 10.67 -28.11
N GLY A 529 -13.48 9.50 -28.49
CA GLY A 529 -13.25 8.18 -27.93
C GLY A 529 -12.17 7.36 -28.61
N LEU A 530 -11.77 7.70 -29.82
CA LEU A 530 -10.67 7.03 -30.51
C LEU A 530 -9.35 7.65 -30.10
N THR A 531 -8.47 6.83 -29.52
CA THR A 531 -7.08 7.19 -29.30
C THR A 531 -6.35 7.16 -30.65
N ILE A 532 -6.58 8.18 -31.48
CA ILE A 532 -5.74 8.42 -32.66
C ILE A 532 -4.46 9.06 -32.12
N ARG A 533 -3.44 8.26 -31.83
CA ARG A 533 -2.10 8.82 -31.60
C ARG A 533 -1.67 9.48 -32.90
N MET A 534 -1.68 10.81 -32.93
CA MET A 534 -1.15 11.58 -34.05
C MET A 534 0.36 11.39 -34.12
N SER A 535 0.82 10.54 -35.04
CA SER A 535 2.24 10.33 -35.37
C SER A 535 2.89 11.56 -36.02
N TYR A 536 2.12 12.56 -36.43
CA TYR A 536 2.60 13.76 -37.14
C TYR A 536 3.52 14.67 -36.33
N ALA A 537 3.48 14.63 -34.99
CA ALA A 537 4.29 15.53 -34.16
C ALA A 537 5.79 15.21 -34.18
N ARG A 538 6.17 13.92 -34.29
CA ARG A 538 7.58 13.52 -34.19
C ARG A 538 8.39 13.84 -35.45
N THR A 539 7.82 13.62 -36.64
CA THR A 539 8.48 13.91 -37.92
C THR A 539 8.65 15.40 -38.16
N PHE A 540 7.66 16.23 -37.79
CA PHE A 540 7.76 17.68 -37.92
C PHE A 540 8.81 18.28 -36.97
N VAL A 541 8.83 17.84 -35.71
CA VAL A 541 9.83 18.30 -34.72
C VAL A 541 11.24 17.87 -35.12
N ALA A 542 11.41 16.64 -35.62
CA ALA A 542 12.71 16.18 -36.11
C ALA A 542 13.22 16.99 -37.30
N ALA A 543 12.36 17.25 -38.30
CA ALA A 543 12.73 18.06 -39.47
C ALA A 543 13.11 19.50 -39.09
N LEU A 544 12.37 20.12 -38.15
CA LEU A 544 12.66 21.47 -37.68
C LEU A 544 13.98 21.55 -36.90
N ALA A 545 14.26 20.55 -36.05
CA ALA A 545 15.52 20.47 -35.31
C ALA A 545 16.73 20.29 -36.23
N SER A 546 16.60 19.47 -37.28
CA SER A 546 17.67 19.29 -38.27
C SER A 546 17.96 20.56 -39.06
N LEU A 547 16.92 21.34 -39.42
CA LEU A 547 17.09 22.62 -40.11
C LEU A 547 17.83 23.64 -39.23
N LEU A 548 17.47 23.74 -37.94
CA LEU A 548 18.12 24.63 -36.98
C LEU A 548 19.61 24.31 -36.80
N ALA A 549 19.95 23.01 -36.75
CA ALA A 549 21.33 22.56 -36.59
C ALA A 549 22.19 22.90 -37.82
N LEU A 550 21.64 22.72 -39.03
CA LEU A 550 22.28 23.10 -40.28
C LEU A 550 22.57 24.61 -40.36
N GLU A 551 21.60 25.41 -39.95
CA GLU A 551 21.74 26.87 -39.95
C GLU A 551 22.76 27.36 -38.91
N THR A 552 22.73 26.78 -37.71
CA THR A 552 23.73 27.08 -36.66
C THR A 552 25.13 26.75 -37.13
N ALA A 553 25.31 25.58 -37.77
CA ALA A 553 26.59 25.20 -38.37
C ALA A 553 27.02 26.18 -39.48
N TYR A 554 26.10 26.61 -40.34
CA TYR A 554 26.38 27.58 -41.39
C TYR A 554 26.83 28.94 -40.83
N HIS A 555 26.17 29.44 -39.79
CA HIS A 555 26.53 30.69 -39.11
C HIS A 555 27.93 30.61 -38.47
N VAL A 556 28.24 29.52 -37.77
CA VAL A 556 29.55 29.31 -37.13
C VAL A 556 30.68 29.20 -38.16
N ILE A 557 30.42 28.64 -39.35
CA ILE A 557 31.44 28.46 -40.38
C ILE A 557 31.71 29.76 -41.16
N ASN A 558 30.68 30.52 -41.50
CA ASN A 558 30.80 31.66 -42.41
C ASN A 558 30.87 33.02 -41.69
N ASP A 559 30.73 33.04 -40.36
CA ASP A 559 30.69 34.26 -39.53
C ASP A 559 29.66 35.28 -40.06
N GLU A 560 28.57 34.78 -40.64
CA GLU A 560 27.56 35.59 -41.32
C GLU A 560 26.39 35.91 -40.39
N GLN A 561 26.36 37.14 -39.89
CA GLN A 561 25.39 37.59 -38.88
C GLN A 561 23.96 37.76 -39.42
N THR A 562 23.82 38.19 -40.67
CA THR A 562 22.52 38.56 -41.26
C THR A 562 21.52 37.40 -41.32
N VAL A 563 22.01 36.18 -41.61
CA VAL A 563 21.15 34.99 -41.69
C VAL A 563 20.64 34.60 -40.30
N HIS A 564 21.51 34.64 -39.30
CA HIS A 564 21.15 34.37 -37.90
C HIS A 564 20.06 35.34 -37.40
N ASP A 565 20.27 36.63 -37.68
CA ASP A 565 19.35 37.71 -37.34
C ASP A 565 17.97 37.51 -37.96
N LEU A 566 17.92 37.21 -39.27
CA LEU A 566 16.67 37.00 -39.99
C LEU A 566 15.91 35.78 -39.45
N THR A 567 16.61 34.67 -39.21
CA THR A 567 15.97 33.46 -38.72
C THR A 567 15.49 33.61 -37.28
N PHE A 568 16.26 34.28 -36.42
CA PHE A 568 15.84 34.55 -35.04
C PHE A 568 14.51 35.34 -35.02
N VAL A 569 14.39 36.37 -35.86
CA VAL A 569 13.14 37.14 -36.00
C VAL A 569 11.99 36.26 -36.52
N VAL A 570 12.25 35.41 -37.52
CA VAL A 570 11.24 34.48 -38.05
C VAL A 570 10.77 33.49 -36.98
N GLN A 571 11.68 32.93 -36.20
CA GLN A 571 11.36 31.97 -35.13
C GLN A 571 10.47 32.62 -34.05
N ILE A 572 10.82 33.82 -33.59
CA ILE A 572 9.98 34.56 -32.62
C ILE A 572 8.60 34.84 -33.21
N ALA A 573 8.52 35.26 -34.47
CA ALA A 573 7.24 35.53 -35.13
C ALA A 573 6.36 34.27 -35.20
N VAL A 574 6.94 33.12 -35.55
CA VAL A 574 6.25 31.83 -35.58
C VAL A 574 5.75 31.43 -34.19
N VAL A 575 6.60 31.52 -33.17
CA VAL A 575 6.24 31.21 -31.77
C VAL A 575 5.11 32.13 -31.29
N ALA A 576 5.21 33.43 -31.56
CA ALA A 576 4.18 34.41 -31.18
C ALA A 576 2.84 34.13 -31.89
N PHE A 577 2.86 33.84 -33.19
CA PHE A 577 1.65 33.55 -33.96
C PHE A 577 0.98 32.24 -33.51
N LYS A 578 1.76 31.18 -33.31
CA LYS A 578 1.26 29.90 -32.80
C LYS A 578 0.69 30.04 -31.39
N THR A 579 1.38 30.77 -30.51
CA THR A 579 0.89 31.05 -29.15
C THR A 579 -0.43 31.81 -29.18
N ARG A 580 -0.58 32.83 -30.04
CA ARG A 580 -1.87 33.53 -30.24
C ARG A 580 -2.98 32.60 -30.75
N SER A 581 -2.67 31.71 -31.68
CA SER A 581 -3.61 30.72 -32.19
C SER A 581 -4.07 29.74 -31.10
N LEU A 582 -3.16 29.30 -30.24
CA LEU A 582 -3.46 28.46 -29.08
C LEU A 582 -4.34 29.19 -28.06
N ILE A 583 -4.02 30.44 -27.72
CA ILE A 583 -4.86 31.27 -26.83
C ILE A 583 -6.29 31.38 -27.39
N LYS A 584 -6.44 31.60 -28.71
CA LYS A 584 -7.76 31.71 -29.34
C LYS A 584 -8.57 30.40 -29.28
N SER A 585 -7.91 29.25 -29.33
CA SER A 585 -8.57 27.94 -29.37
C SER A 585 -8.79 27.28 -28.01
N ARG A 586 -7.96 27.61 -26.99
CA ARG A 586 -8.00 26.94 -25.68
C ARG A 586 -8.55 27.78 -24.54
N VAL A 587 -8.54 29.11 -24.63
CA VAL A 587 -8.99 30.00 -23.54
C VAL A 587 -10.38 30.52 -23.86
N THR A 588 -11.36 30.15 -23.03
CA THR A 588 -12.78 30.50 -23.20
C THR A 588 -13.15 31.82 -22.50
N ALA A 589 -12.53 32.15 -21.36
CA ALA A 589 -12.79 33.36 -20.61
C ALA A 589 -12.20 34.62 -21.30
N ALA A 590 -13.02 35.66 -21.47
CA ALA A 590 -12.63 36.88 -22.19
C ALA A 590 -11.53 37.70 -21.47
N ARG A 591 -11.57 37.74 -20.13
CA ARG A 591 -10.58 38.44 -19.28
C ARG A 591 -9.17 37.84 -19.45
N ASP A 592 -9.09 36.52 -19.36
CA ASP A 592 -7.83 35.78 -19.41
C ASP A 592 -7.21 35.80 -20.80
N LYS A 593 -8.06 35.75 -21.83
CA LYS A 593 -7.65 35.91 -23.23
C LYS A 593 -6.98 37.26 -23.48
N LEU A 594 -7.51 38.34 -22.92
CA LEU A 594 -6.93 39.68 -23.04
C LEU A 594 -5.59 39.78 -22.30
N MET A 595 -5.50 39.21 -21.09
CA MET A 595 -4.26 39.18 -20.31
C MET A 595 -3.15 38.43 -21.04
N LEU A 596 -3.42 37.21 -21.53
CA LEU A 596 -2.45 36.39 -22.25
C LEU A 596 -2.04 37.03 -23.60
N GLN A 597 -2.95 37.71 -24.28
CA GLN A 597 -2.60 38.45 -25.50
C GLN A 597 -1.64 39.61 -25.21
N ARG A 598 -1.84 40.34 -24.11
CA ARG A 598 -0.91 41.40 -23.66
C ARG A 598 0.45 40.83 -23.29
N LEU A 599 0.50 39.68 -22.60
CA LEU A 599 1.75 38.99 -22.28
C LEU A 599 2.48 38.49 -23.54
N THR A 600 1.75 38.02 -24.55
CA THR A 600 2.35 37.65 -25.84
C THR A 600 3.01 38.86 -26.52
N VAL A 601 2.38 40.04 -26.42
CA VAL A 601 2.95 41.30 -26.94
C VAL A 601 4.17 41.72 -26.11
N LEU A 602 4.10 41.61 -24.78
CA LEU A 602 5.21 41.93 -23.89
C LEU A 602 6.43 41.04 -24.17
N GLY A 603 6.26 39.71 -24.25
CA GLY A 603 7.35 38.79 -24.56
C GLY A 603 8.00 39.06 -25.92
N ALA A 604 7.18 39.33 -26.95
CA ALA A 604 7.69 39.70 -28.28
C ALA A 604 8.40 41.07 -28.27
N ALA A 605 7.88 42.04 -27.51
CA ALA A 605 8.50 43.35 -27.34
C ALA A 605 9.84 43.25 -26.60
N CYS A 606 9.96 42.40 -25.58
CA CYS A 606 11.23 42.15 -24.90
C CYS A 606 12.30 41.63 -25.87
N PHE A 607 11.95 40.69 -26.76
CA PHE A 607 12.90 40.26 -27.79
C PHE A 607 13.31 41.38 -28.74
N GLY A 608 12.36 42.20 -29.22
CA GLY A 608 12.67 43.33 -30.09
C GLY A 608 13.50 44.43 -29.39
N VAL A 609 13.18 44.74 -28.14
CA VAL A 609 13.88 45.73 -27.31
C VAL A 609 15.25 45.23 -26.89
N GLY A 610 15.47 43.93 -26.74
CA GLY A 610 16.81 43.38 -26.54
C GLY A 610 17.66 43.42 -27.80
N TYR A 611 17.04 43.16 -28.96
CA TYR A 611 17.76 43.05 -30.23
C TYR A 611 18.37 44.39 -30.66
N LEU A 612 17.69 45.50 -30.39
CA LEU A 612 18.16 46.85 -30.73
C LEU A 612 19.48 47.24 -30.02
N PRO A 613 19.61 47.14 -28.68
CA PRO A 613 20.87 47.31 -27.97
C PRO A 613 21.98 46.40 -28.49
N TRP A 614 21.70 45.14 -28.83
CA TRP A 614 22.72 44.25 -29.36
C TRP A 614 23.26 44.71 -30.72
N GLN A 615 22.39 45.17 -31.62
CA GLN A 615 22.81 45.78 -32.90
C GLN A 615 23.62 47.06 -32.67
N LEU A 616 23.22 47.89 -31.70
CA LEU A 616 23.98 49.10 -31.34
C LEU A 616 25.33 48.78 -30.70
N ASP A 617 25.40 47.75 -29.85
CA ASP A 617 26.65 47.26 -29.23
C ASP A 617 27.62 46.79 -30.30
N PHE A 618 27.13 46.06 -31.31
CA PHE A 618 27.93 45.58 -32.43
C PHE A 618 28.44 46.72 -33.31
N ILE A 619 27.55 47.62 -33.74
CA ILE A 619 27.90 48.73 -34.64
C ILE A 619 28.82 49.76 -33.96
N TYR A 620 28.63 50.04 -32.68
CA TYR A 620 29.34 51.10 -31.95
C TYR A 620 30.29 50.58 -30.87
N CYS A 621 30.70 49.30 -30.92
CA CYS A 621 31.52 48.61 -29.91
C CYS A 621 32.73 49.43 -29.44
N GLY A 622 33.50 49.99 -30.39
CA GLY A 622 34.69 50.80 -30.07
C GLY A 622 34.38 52.10 -29.32
N ALA A 623 33.33 52.81 -29.73
CA ALA A 623 32.90 54.05 -29.10
C ALA A 623 32.33 53.79 -27.70
N LEU A 624 31.47 52.78 -27.57
CA LEU A 624 30.86 52.37 -26.29
C LEU A 624 31.91 51.92 -25.27
N ASN A 625 32.94 51.17 -25.69
CA ASN A 625 34.00 50.73 -24.79
C ASN A 625 34.89 51.88 -24.29
N ASN A 626 35.15 52.89 -25.13
CA ASN A 626 35.85 54.09 -24.69
C ASN A 626 35.02 54.91 -23.71
N THR A 627 33.72 55.08 -23.96
CA THR A 627 32.81 55.79 -23.05
C THR A 627 32.62 55.05 -21.72
N LYS A 628 32.50 53.71 -21.73
CA LYS A 628 32.46 52.87 -20.52
C LYS A 628 33.69 53.08 -19.64
N ARG A 629 34.88 53.14 -20.25
CA ARG A 629 36.16 53.39 -19.54
C ARG A 629 36.24 54.79 -18.95
N GLN A 630 35.65 55.79 -19.61
CA GLN A 630 35.60 57.17 -19.11
C GLN A 630 34.60 57.35 -17.96
N TRP A 631 33.44 56.70 -18.02
CA TRP A 631 32.37 56.88 -17.04
C TRP A 631 32.57 56.06 -15.77
N GLY A 632 33.28 54.92 -15.86
CA GLY A 632 33.56 54.06 -14.71
C GLY A 632 32.31 53.44 -14.08
N LEU A 633 32.49 52.61 -13.05
CA LEU A 633 31.37 52.03 -12.31
C LEU A 633 30.77 53.05 -11.32
N PRO A 634 29.44 53.06 -11.13
CA PRO A 634 28.47 52.09 -11.64
C PRO A 634 27.89 52.43 -13.03
N TRP A 635 28.15 53.62 -13.58
CA TRP A 635 27.46 54.14 -14.77
C TRP A 635 27.81 53.41 -16.07
N ALA A 636 28.99 52.79 -16.16
CA ALA A 636 29.41 51.97 -17.29
C ALA A 636 28.44 50.79 -17.58
N PHE A 637 27.72 50.31 -16.56
CA PHE A 637 26.71 49.25 -16.70
C PHE A 637 25.55 49.65 -17.63
N LEU A 638 25.17 50.93 -17.67
CA LEU A 638 24.09 51.41 -18.55
C LEU A 638 24.45 51.30 -20.03
N LEU A 639 25.74 51.22 -20.36
CA LEU A 639 26.24 51.09 -21.73
C LEU A 639 26.56 49.63 -22.08
N GLU A 640 26.37 48.67 -21.17
CA GLU A 640 26.63 47.23 -21.38
C GLU A 640 25.49 46.57 -22.17
N PHE A 641 25.29 47.04 -23.40
CA PHE A 641 24.17 46.65 -24.25
C PHE A 641 24.14 45.15 -24.58
N HIS A 642 25.29 44.48 -24.66
CA HIS A 642 25.36 43.01 -24.74
C HIS A 642 24.73 42.33 -23.51
N GLY A 643 24.95 42.86 -22.30
CA GLY A 643 24.33 42.36 -21.08
C GLY A 643 22.82 42.59 -21.07
N TRP A 644 22.37 43.78 -21.49
CA TRP A 644 20.95 44.10 -21.61
C TRP A 644 20.23 43.18 -22.59
N TRP A 645 20.85 42.81 -23.71
CA TRP A 645 20.32 41.83 -24.65
C TRP A 645 20.00 40.48 -23.99
N HIS A 646 20.94 39.91 -23.24
CA HIS A 646 20.73 38.63 -22.53
C HIS A 646 19.60 38.72 -21.50
N ILE A 647 19.49 39.85 -20.80
CA ILE A 647 18.41 40.07 -19.83
C ILE A 647 17.05 40.11 -20.54
N PHE A 648 16.91 40.91 -21.60
CA PHE A 648 15.64 41.06 -22.30
C PHE A 648 15.21 39.79 -23.05
N THR A 649 16.16 39.05 -23.63
CA THR A 649 15.87 37.75 -24.27
C THR A 649 15.50 36.69 -23.25
N ALA A 650 16.18 36.62 -22.10
CA ALA A 650 15.83 35.70 -21.04
C ALA A 650 14.41 35.97 -20.50
N VAL A 651 14.04 37.24 -20.30
CA VAL A 651 12.68 37.63 -19.90
C VAL A 651 11.66 37.26 -20.97
N GLY A 652 11.94 37.55 -22.25
CA GLY A 652 11.07 37.17 -23.37
C GLY A 652 10.85 35.67 -23.45
N ALA A 653 11.93 34.88 -23.37
CA ALA A 653 11.89 33.43 -23.39
C ALA A 653 11.11 32.86 -22.21
N PHE A 654 11.36 33.37 -20.99
CA PHE A 654 10.64 32.95 -19.79
C PHE A 654 9.14 33.19 -19.92
N VAL A 655 8.71 34.34 -20.43
CA VAL A 655 7.29 34.65 -20.67
C VAL A 655 6.68 33.65 -21.64
N PHE A 656 7.32 33.38 -22.79
CA PHE A 656 6.78 32.42 -23.76
C PHE A 656 6.78 30.97 -23.25
N ILE A 657 7.83 30.53 -22.56
CA ILE A 657 7.89 29.19 -21.97
C ILE A 657 6.78 29.01 -20.93
N SER A 658 6.65 29.96 -20.00
CA SER A 658 5.61 29.91 -18.96
C SER A 658 4.20 29.93 -19.56
N MET A 659 4.00 30.72 -20.62
CA MET A 659 2.72 30.77 -21.33
C MET A 659 2.42 29.47 -22.09
N ILE A 660 3.39 28.93 -22.83
CA ILE A 660 3.21 27.69 -23.58
C ILE A 660 2.94 26.54 -22.61
N ASP A 661 3.72 26.42 -21.54
CA ASP A 661 3.52 25.41 -20.50
C ASP A 661 2.08 25.47 -19.96
N SER A 662 1.64 26.65 -19.52
CA SER A 662 0.27 26.89 -19.04
C SER A 662 -0.82 26.58 -20.08
N LEU A 663 -0.57 26.89 -21.37
CA LEU A 663 -1.53 26.64 -22.47
C LEU A 663 -1.55 25.18 -22.93
N THR A 664 -0.49 24.42 -22.61
CA THR A 664 -0.35 23.00 -22.95
C THR A 664 -0.77 22.06 -21.83
N GLN A 665 -0.88 22.56 -20.59
CA GLN A 665 -1.46 21.82 -19.46
C GLN A 665 -2.97 21.56 -19.66
N GLU A 666 -3.47 20.43 -19.18
CA GLU A 666 -4.83 19.94 -19.47
C GLU A 666 -5.95 20.78 -18.82
N HIS A 667 -5.63 21.52 -17.76
CA HIS A 667 -6.47 22.59 -17.20
C HIS A 667 -5.66 23.89 -17.28
N ALA A 668 -6.14 24.88 -18.05
CA ALA A 668 -5.54 26.21 -18.05
C ALA A 668 -5.90 26.91 -16.72
N ASP A 669 -5.21 26.54 -15.64
CA ASP A 669 -5.32 27.27 -14.38
C ASP A 669 -4.50 28.55 -14.48
N LEU A 670 -5.15 29.60 -14.95
CA LEU A 670 -4.56 30.93 -15.08
C LEU A 670 -4.56 31.71 -13.76
N SER A 671 -4.96 31.08 -12.65
CA SER A 671 -5.15 31.71 -11.35
C SER A 671 -4.02 31.46 -10.33
N GLY A 672 -3.04 30.61 -10.64
CA GLY A 672 -1.97 30.22 -9.70
C GLY A 672 -0.57 30.72 -10.05
N ALA A 673 -0.03 31.62 -9.22
CA ALA A 673 1.38 31.99 -9.00
C ALA A 673 2.28 32.43 -10.19
N ALA A 674 2.24 31.83 -11.37
CA ALA A 674 3.22 32.05 -12.45
C ALA A 674 3.21 33.48 -13.03
N PHE A 675 2.06 34.18 -12.97
CA PHE A 675 1.89 35.54 -13.47
C PHE A 675 1.61 36.58 -12.38
N ALA A 676 1.70 36.20 -11.09
CA ALA A 676 1.33 37.05 -9.96
C ALA A 676 2.11 38.38 -9.93
N TRP A 677 3.39 38.36 -10.29
CA TRP A 677 4.29 39.52 -10.34
C TRP A 677 3.94 40.58 -11.39
N LEU A 678 3.08 40.27 -12.38
CA LEU A 678 2.63 41.19 -13.42
C LEU A 678 1.22 41.77 -13.16
N SER A 679 0.50 41.23 -12.16
CA SER A 679 -0.90 41.59 -11.87
C SER A 679 -1.08 42.76 -10.89
N ALA A 680 0.02 43.34 -10.39
CA ALA A 680 0.03 44.32 -9.31
C ALA A 680 -0.75 45.64 -9.53
N PRO A 681 -1.01 46.16 -10.75
CA PRO A 681 -1.77 47.42 -10.87
C PRO A 681 -3.29 47.25 -11.05
N LEU A 682 -3.86 46.04 -11.10
CA LEU A 682 -5.26 45.84 -11.53
C LEU A 682 -6.20 45.25 -10.47
N GLN A 683 -5.84 45.28 -9.19
CA GLN A 683 -6.82 45.07 -8.11
C GLN A 683 -7.60 46.37 -7.85
N GLN A 684 -8.67 46.62 -8.61
CA GLN A 684 -9.77 47.43 -8.08
C GLN A 684 -10.61 46.56 -7.14
N PRO A 685 -10.99 47.07 -5.94
CA PRO A 685 -11.76 46.29 -4.98
C PRO A 685 -13.16 46.02 -5.55
N ALA A 686 -13.53 44.74 -5.61
CA ALA A 686 -14.88 44.31 -5.92
C ALA A 686 -15.84 44.88 -4.86
N LYS A 687 -16.76 45.75 -5.28
CA LYS A 687 -17.93 46.12 -4.49
C LYS A 687 -18.84 44.89 -4.35
N GLN A 688 -19.25 44.63 -3.11
CA GLN A 688 -20.33 43.72 -2.77
C GLN A 688 -21.62 44.10 -3.49
N GLN A 689 -22.25 43.13 -4.16
CA GLN A 689 -23.68 42.84 -4.11
C GLN A 689 -23.94 41.43 -4.60
#